data_AF-A0A914T958-F1
#
_entry.id   AF-A0A914T958-F1
#
_cell.length_a   1.000
_cell.length_b   1.000
_cell.length_c   1.000
_cell.angle_alpha   90.00
_cell.angle_beta   90.00
_cell.angle_gamma   90.00
#
_symmetry.space_group_name_H-M   'P 1'
#
loop_
_entity.id
_entity.type
_entity.pdbx_description
1 polymer ?
#
loop_
_entity_poly.entity_id
_entity_poly.type
_entity_poly.pdbx_seq_one_letter_code
_entity_poly.pdbx_strand_id
1 'polypeptide(L)'
;MRQFKWTQFAMIYSTTDSQHRCRYIKDDIEDVVTNDDEIFISFQRSLAITTLDNIKVALNQVKTRARIIVACFESDRDKRNFLIALSELSMNTNDYVSILVDLRGLGFGTQLVGGSEIGSDIDTVSGTTALWVQSGIYNSMDGKNDVAKDGARSVFTLDVLGDTTADGETMENFAHAVISRAQGWPFYCSNCTESNYNASTYARHLHDSFYLYALALNRTIAQNSTNSLKNGAEIIRNTRGTFKGATGNVRIGFNGTRDSTFGLTGLLPDKRSAVFLTIAFDNGEGILKTNYTDPTTSIWAIRNGKQPLDEPKCGFDGLGCPEEFWGIYGVYVIIAIVIAVILLAVIIIYGIYYRREQIKKLNLLWQISFYELQKPQKKKGFESERSLQSGKHSNSTKMTLESMTESRNYGYFYLRGEPIAARKFHSKPELNESDFVQLRKLTQLDADNLNRFLGLSIDGPQIYSIWKYCGRGSLKDVISKGTYNMDAFFALSIMRDIINGLSIIHNSNFLGCHGRLSSRNCVVDDRWVVKISDFGLHKLVNSDKKRKTDLLWTAPELMRDQNLGGSKQADIYSFAIIASEILTRKSPWDVDNQHSRIEELLYLVKRGGTNPPRPNLQDIDIPDINPAVLHLIRDCWQEEPKNRPTIDQIKSLMKSMSGRNLNLMDHIFAMVEAYAENLTEEVAERTKELVEEKKKSDLLLYRMLPRQVADNLKAGKAVEPESFDNVTVFFSDVVQFTTLASKCTPLQVVNLLNDLYSLFDAIIEANDVYKVETIGDGYLCVSGLPHRNGNEHAKEIANLSLGFMEAVTTFRIPHLPNERVLIRVGGHTGPCTAGVVGLTMPRYCLFGDTVNTASRMESNGQQLRGEVIIKGKGVMETYWLLSRIDGASSYIPLAKPQTAKHLSPPLNSQYLKTPNSPKINHSTQKSSIKNSNNKLSDNSMYGQFLASNV
;
A
#
# COMPACT_ATOMS: atom_id res chain seq x y z
N MET A 1 22.30 26.40 35.96
CA MET A 1 21.42 27.53 35.62
C MET A 1 20.45 27.16 34.50
N ARG A 2 20.86 27.14 33.22
CA ARG A 2 19.97 26.84 32.05
C ARG A 2 18.95 25.69 32.23
N GLN A 3 19.36 24.54 32.77
CA GLN A 3 18.48 23.37 33.05
C GLN A 3 17.23 23.70 33.90
N PHE A 4 17.31 24.70 34.78
CA PHE A 4 16.20 25.15 35.63
C PHE A 4 15.61 26.50 35.17
N LYS A 5 16.05 27.03 34.02
CA LYS A 5 15.65 28.35 33.49
C LYS A 5 15.89 29.52 34.44
N TRP A 6 16.91 29.41 35.30
CA TRP A 6 17.38 30.53 36.12
C TRP A 6 18.37 31.36 35.31
N THR A 7 18.07 32.66 35.19
CA THR A 7 18.87 33.70 34.54
C THR A 7 19.80 34.40 35.53
N GLN A 8 19.40 34.55 36.80
CA GLN A 8 20.17 35.28 37.80
C GLN A 8 20.48 34.48 39.07
N PHE A 9 21.65 34.73 39.65
CA PHE A 9 22.06 34.19 40.94
C PHE A 9 23.01 35.15 41.69
N ALA A 10 23.08 35.02 43.01
CA ALA A 10 24.11 35.68 43.81
C ALA A 10 25.26 34.72 44.14
N MET A 11 26.49 35.24 44.25
CA MET A 11 27.66 34.45 44.65
C MET A 11 28.22 34.88 46.01
N ILE A 12 28.40 33.93 46.93
CA ILE A 12 29.13 34.12 48.20
C ILE A 12 30.40 33.25 48.16
N TYR A 13 31.56 33.81 48.50
CA TYR A 13 32.80 33.04 48.53
C TYR A 13 33.74 33.47 49.67
N SER A 14 34.35 32.51 50.36
CA SER A 14 35.36 32.79 51.38
C SER A 14 36.73 33.09 50.76
N THR A 15 37.44 34.07 51.33
CA THR A 15 38.82 34.43 50.95
C THR A 15 39.80 34.22 52.10
N THR A 16 39.47 33.32 53.02
CA THR A 16 40.16 33.07 54.29
C THR A 16 41.39 32.16 54.18
N ASP A 17 41.47 31.29 53.17
CA ASP A 17 42.52 30.27 53.05
C ASP A 17 43.59 30.63 51.99
N SER A 18 44.83 30.27 52.34
CA SER A 18 46.03 30.17 51.50
C SER A 18 45.84 29.40 50.19
N GLN A 19 44.91 28.45 50.13
CA GLN A 19 44.67 27.63 48.95
C GLN A 19 43.97 28.39 47.81
N HIS A 20 43.27 29.48 48.12
CA HIS A 20 42.57 30.36 47.16
C HIS A 20 41.59 29.65 46.21
N ARG A 21 41.16 28.42 46.51
CA ARG A 21 40.31 27.59 45.65
C ARG A 21 38.94 28.24 45.39
N CYS A 22 38.30 28.77 46.42
CA CYS A 22 37.05 29.52 46.28
C CYS A 22 37.20 30.87 45.56
N ARG A 23 38.43 31.37 45.39
CA ARG A 23 38.73 32.49 44.49
C ARG A 23 38.83 32.02 43.04
N TYR A 24 39.59 30.96 42.75
CA TYR A 24 39.66 30.40 41.39
C TYR A 24 38.28 29.99 40.86
N ILE A 25 37.49 29.25 41.64
CA ILE A 25 36.09 28.90 41.29
C ILE A 25 35.24 30.16 41.00
N LYS A 26 35.49 31.27 41.70
CA LYS A 26 34.81 32.55 41.48
C LYS A 26 35.30 33.24 40.20
N ASP A 27 36.60 33.26 39.95
CA ASP A 27 37.20 33.81 38.73
C ASP A 27 36.72 33.01 37.50
N ASP A 28 36.76 31.66 37.55
CA ASP A 28 36.26 30.75 36.51
C ASP A 28 34.75 30.97 36.20
N ILE A 29 33.92 31.14 37.25
CA ILE A 29 32.48 31.38 37.08
C ILE A 29 32.20 32.76 36.48
N GLU A 30 32.98 33.80 36.83
CA GLU A 30 32.87 35.11 36.18
C GLU A 30 33.27 35.06 34.72
N ASP A 31 34.37 34.39 34.36
CA ASP A 31 34.81 34.27 32.97
C ASP A 31 33.78 33.53 32.11
N VAL A 32 33.14 32.47 32.64
CA VAL A 32 32.05 31.78 31.93
C VAL A 32 30.80 32.66 31.81
N VAL A 33 30.38 33.33 32.89
CA VAL A 33 29.17 34.18 32.89
C VAL A 33 29.33 35.43 32.02
N THR A 34 30.53 36.02 31.96
CA THR A 34 30.81 37.21 31.12
C THR A 34 30.72 36.89 29.62
N ASN A 35 30.71 35.61 29.24
CA ASN A 35 30.54 35.12 27.87
C ASN A 35 29.17 34.45 27.63
N ASP A 36 28.18 34.62 28.52
CA ASP A 36 26.83 34.04 28.39
C ASP A 36 25.73 35.13 28.46
N ASP A 37 25.13 35.47 27.31
CA ASP A 37 24.08 36.51 27.22
C ASP A 37 22.79 36.16 28.00
N GLU A 38 22.57 34.90 28.39
CA GLU A 38 21.34 34.45 29.07
C GLU A 38 21.42 34.45 30.61
N ILE A 39 22.63 34.54 31.18
CA ILE A 39 22.86 34.33 32.63
C ILE A 39 23.77 35.42 33.21
N PHE A 40 23.43 35.95 34.38
CA PHE A 40 24.25 36.96 35.07
C PHE A 40 24.32 36.78 36.59
N ILE A 41 25.38 37.30 37.20
CA ILE A 41 25.55 37.36 38.66
C ILE A 41 24.88 38.65 39.16
N SER A 42 23.73 38.56 39.84
CA SER A 42 22.99 39.73 40.30
C SER A 42 23.57 40.37 41.57
N PHE A 43 24.37 39.62 42.35
CA PHE A 43 25.11 40.14 43.49
C PHE A 43 26.29 39.22 43.85
N GLN A 44 27.39 39.80 44.33
CA GLN A 44 28.56 39.05 44.77
C GLN A 44 29.05 39.54 46.15
N ARG A 45 29.51 38.61 47.00
CA ARG A 45 30.11 38.93 48.29
C ARG A 45 31.28 38.01 48.64
N SER A 46 32.47 38.61 48.80
CA SER A 46 33.61 37.98 49.44
C SER A 46 33.49 38.00 50.97
N LEU A 47 34.01 36.94 51.62
CA LEU A 47 34.07 36.78 53.07
C LEU A 47 35.51 36.50 53.53
N ALA A 48 36.19 37.56 53.96
CA ALA A 48 37.54 37.48 54.55
C ALA A 48 37.55 36.99 56.02
N ILE A 49 36.39 36.93 56.68
CA ILE A 49 36.19 36.33 58.01
C ILE A 49 34.83 35.60 57.97
N THR A 50 34.83 34.28 58.15
CA THR A 50 33.69 33.37 57.93
C THR A 50 32.91 33.01 59.21
N THR A 51 32.79 33.95 60.14
CA THR A 51 31.92 33.78 61.32
C THR A 51 30.45 33.66 60.90
N LEU A 52 29.65 32.96 61.72
CA LEU A 52 28.21 32.78 61.50
C LEU A 52 27.49 34.10 61.20
N ASP A 53 27.80 35.16 61.95
CA ASP A 53 27.11 36.44 61.80
C ASP A 53 27.59 37.25 60.58
N ASN A 54 28.85 37.10 60.13
CA ASN A 54 29.29 37.65 58.85
C ASN A 54 28.60 36.95 57.67
N ILE A 55 28.41 35.63 57.77
CA ILE A 55 27.66 34.85 56.77
C ILE A 55 26.18 35.27 56.76
N LYS A 56 25.56 35.51 57.93
CA LYS A 56 24.22 36.09 58.01
C LYS A 56 24.13 37.47 57.36
N VAL A 57 25.08 38.37 57.62
CA VAL A 57 25.11 39.72 57.00
C VAL A 57 25.18 39.62 55.47
N ALA A 58 26.01 38.71 54.93
CA ALA A 58 26.07 38.45 53.49
C ALA A 58 24.74 37.90 52.95
N LEU A 59 24.16 36.88 53.60
CA LEU A 59 22.88 36.29 53.21
C LEU A 59 21.71 37.29 53.28
N ASN A 60 21.69 38.17 54.27
CA ASN A 60 20.65 39.20 54.39
C ASN A 60 20.76 40.27 53.28
N GLN A 61 21.96 40.52 52.74
CA GLN A 61 22.15 41.31 51.51
C GLN A 61 21.67 40.53 50.27
N VAL A 62 21.97 39.24 50.16
CA VAL A 62 21.46 38.36 49.08
C VAL A 62 19.92 38.31 49.08
N LYS A 63 19.28 38.31 50.26
CA LYS A 63 17.82 38.25 50.43
C LYS A 63 17.07 39.34 49.66
N THR A 64 17.72 40.47 49.38
CA THR A 64 17.18 41.60 48.58
C THR A 64 17.59 41.61 47.09
N ARG A 65 18.36 40.61 46.61
CA ARG A 65 18.98 40.64 45.26
C ARG A 65 18.99 39.31 44.49
N ALA A 66 18.79 38.17 45.15
CA ALA A 66 18.67 36.88 44.47
C ALA A 66 17.80 35.88 45.26
N ARG A 67 17.37 34.83 44.56
CA ARG A 67 16.76 33.63 45.15
C ARG A 67 17.63 32.38 44.99
N ILE A 68 18.45 32.36 43.94
CA ILE A 68 19.48 31.35 43.70
C ILE A 68 20.82 31.86 44.24
N ILE A 69 21.52 31.02 45.02
CA ILE A 69 22.77 31.39 45.70
C ILE A 69 23.84 30.35 45.37
N VAL A 70 24.92 30.76 44.71
CA VAL A 70 26.12 29.92 44.56
C VAL A 70 27.09 30.26 45.68
N ALA A 71 27.54 29.26 46.43
CA ALA A 71 28.34 29.47 47.62
C ALA A 71 29.59 28.58 47.62
N CYS A 72 30.76 29.16 47.89
CA CYS A 72 32.01 28.41 48.08
C CYS A 72 32.65 28.76 49.43
N PHE A 73 32.97 27.72 50.20
CA PHE A 73 33.64 27.83 51.49
C PHE A 73 34.79 26.84 51.58
N GLU A 74 35.91 27.26 52.17
CA GLU A 74 37.11 26.41 52.26
C GLU A 74 37.00 25.36 53.38
N SER A 75 36.53 25.73 54.59
CA SER A 75 36.37 24.78 55.70
C SER A 75 34.94 24.23 55.82
N ASP A 76 34.82 23.01 56.35
CA ASP A 76 33.51 22.39 56.63
C ASP A 76 32.77 23.08 57.79
N ARG A 77 33.50 23.76 58.68
CA ARG A 77 32.92 24.63 59.72
C ARG A 77 32.19 25.82 59.11
N ASP A 78 32.76 26.45 58.09
CA ASP A 78 32.16 27.61 57.42
C ASP A 78 30.91 27.19 56.63
N LYS A 79 30.96 26.02 55.99
CA LYS A 79 29.78 25.40 55.34
C LYS A 79 28.68 25.11 56.35
N ARG A 80 28.99 24.51 57.51
CA ARG A 80 28.00 24.28 58.58
C ARG A 80 27.44 25.60 59.13
N ASN A 81 28.27 26.63 59.32
CA ASN A 81 27.79 27.98 59.67
C ASN A 81 26.81 28.54 58.62
N PHE A 82 27.07 28.31 57.32
CA PHE A 82 26.17 28.71 56.25
C PHE A 82 24.84 27.93 56.28
N LEU A 83 24.84 26.62 56.55
CA LEU A 83 23.61 25.85 56.77
C LEU A 83 22.76 26.44 57.91
N ILE A 84 23.39 26.76 59.04
CA ILE A 84 22.74 27.37 60.20
C ILE A 84 22.18 28.75 59.83
N ALA A 85 22.95 29.59 59.13
CA ALA A 85 22.52 30.93 58.72
C ALA A 85 21.33 30.90 57.74
N LEU A 86 21.25 29.91 56.85
CA LEU A 86 20.09 29.73 55.95
C LEU A 86 18.80 29.43 56.73
N SER A 87 18.86 28.54 57.73
CA SER A 87 17.70 28.23 58.58
C SER A 87 17.32 29.42 59.49
N GLU A 88 18.30 30.02 60.18
CA GLU A 88 18.08 31.18 61.08
C GLU A 88 17.56 32.44 60.36
N LEU A 89 17.80 32.59 59.05
CA LEU A 89 17.26 33.69 58.24
C LEU A 89 15.98 33.32 57.47
N SER A 90 15.44 32.12 57.67
CA SER A 90 14.30 31.56 56.91
C SER A 90 14.52 31.56 55.39
N MET A 91 15.76 31.35 54.96
CA MET A 91 16.18 31.16 53.56
C MET A 91 16.23 29.66 53.20
N ASN A 92 15.63 28.82 54.06
CA ASN A 92 15.39 27.39 53.87
C ASN A 92 14.04 27.06 53.20
N THR A 93 13.23 28.08 52.89
CA THR A 93 11.89 27.95 52.28
C THR A 93 11.92 27.60 50.78
N ASN A 94 10.75 27.30 50.22
CA ASN A 94 10.55 26.99 48.79
C ASN A 94 10.94 28.14 47.83
N ASP A 95 11.19 29.34 48.32
CA ASP A 95 11.56 30.51 47.52
C ASP A 95 13.07 30.61 47.27
N TYR A 96 13.90 29.76 47.89
CA TYR A 96 15.36 29.82 47.78
C TYR A 96 16.00 28.46 47.43
N VAL A 97 17.12 28.52 46.71
CA VAL A 97 18.05 27.40 46.53
C VAL A 97 19.47 27.92 46.71
N SER A 98 20.26 27.22 47.51
CA SER A 98 21.71 27.38 47.54
C SER A 98 22.40 26.20 46.84
N ILE A 99 23.48 26.47 46.13
CA ILE A 99 24.40 25.48 45.56
C ILE A 99 25.76 25.71 46.21
N LEU A 100 26.15 24.81 47.12
CA LEU A 100 27.52 24.73 47.62
C LEU A 100 28.39 24.11 46.54
N VAL A 101 29.41 24.82 46.07
CA VAL A 101 30.42 24.26 45.17
C VAL A 101 31.58 23.72 46.00
N ASP A 102 31.90 22.44 45.79
CA ASP A 102 33.05 21.76 46.40
C ASP A 102 33.81 20.97 45.31
N LEU A 103 35.02 20.53 45.60
CA LEU A 103 35.90 19.81 44.66
C LEU A 103 36.68 18.68 45.36
N ARG A 104 36.08 18.09 46.40
CA ARG A 104 36.73 17.12 47.30
C ARG A 104 36.16 15.71 47.18
N GLY A 105 35.07 15.53 46.45
CA GLY A 105 34.34 14.27 46.33
C GLY A 105 33.76 13.79 47.66
N LEU A 106 33.19 14.72 48.44
CA LEU A 106 32.56 14.47 49.73
C LEU A 106 31.06 14.79 49.76
N GLY A 107 30.55 15.66 48.87
CA GLY A 107 29.11 15.97 48.83
C GLY A 107 28.60 16.61 50.12
N PHE A 108 27.76 15.88 50.88
CA PHE A 108 27.30 16.29 52.22
C PHE A 108 28.14 15.69 53.37
N GLY A 109 29.21 14.98 53.05
CA GLY A 109 30.19 14.46 54.00
C GLY A 109 31.12 15.52 54.58
N THR A 110 31.84 15.13 55.63
CA THR A 110 32.91 15.92 56.27
C THR A 110 34.15 15.07 56.44
N GLN A 111 35.31 15.72 56.55
CA GLN A 111 36.50 15.01 56.95
C GLN A 111 36.45 14.68 58.45
N LEU A 112 36.36 13.38 58.77
CA LEU A 112 36.48 12.85 60.14
C LEU A 112 37.75 13.36 60.81
N VAL A 113 37.67 13.73 62.09
CA VAL A 113 38.81 14.07 62.94
C VAL A 113 38.72 13.24 64.21
N GLY A 114 39.70 12.35 64.44
CA GLY A 114 40.02 11.79 65.75
C GLY A 114 38.90 11.12 66.56
N GLY A 115 38.38 9.98 66.12
CA GLY A 115 37.90 8.93 67.04
C GLY A 115 36.69 9.22 67.93
N SER A 116 35.80 10.15 67.58
CA SER A 116 34.48 10.30 68.24
C SER A 116 33.44 9.32 67.68
N GLU A 117 32.56 8.79 68.53
CA GLU A 117 31.57 7.77 68.18
C GLU A 117 30.69 8.11 66.95
N ILE A 118 30.38 7.08 66.15
CA ILE A 118 29.59 7.21 64.92
C ILE A 118 28.13 7.53 65.27
N GLY A 119 27.78 8.82 65.19
CA GLY A 119 26.38 9.25 65.19
C GLY A 119 25.62 8.69 64.00
N SER A 120 24.33 8.38 64.17
CA SER A 120 23.49 7.67 63.19
C SER A 120 23.19 8.42 61.88
N ASP A 121 23.67 9.65 61.72
CA ASP A 121 23.60 10.45 60.48
C ASP A 121 24.88 10.27 59.63
N ILE A 122 25.01 9.10 59.00
CA ILE A 122 26.04 8.85 57.98
C ILE A 122 25.54 9.38 56.63
N ASP A 123 26.38 10.15 55.92
CA ASP A 123 26.11 10.52 54.53
C ASP A 123 26.28 9.29 53.62
N THR A 124 25.17 8.78 53.09
CA THR A 124 25.11 7.56 52.27
C THR A 124 25.86 7.64 50.93
N VAL A 125 26.27 8.83 50.48
CA VAL A 125 27.03 9.01 49.22
C VAL A 125 28.54 8.99 49.47
N SER A 126 29.04 9.61 50.54
CA SER A 126 30.48 9.63 50.87
C SER A 126 30.93 8.56 51.86
N GLY A 127 30.01 8.00 52.65
CA GLY A 127 30.31 7.11 53.77
C GLY A 127 30.84 7.82 55.02
N THR A 128 30.74 9.15 55.10
CA THR A 128 31.33 9.95 56.19
C THR A 128 30.27 10.64 57.06
N THR A 129 30.68 11.28 58.17
CA THR A 129 29.77 12.07 59.03
C THR A 129 29.22 13.28 58.28
N ALA A 130 27.90 13.49 58.36
CA ALA A 130 27.22 14.53 57.59
C ALA A 130 27.48 15.98 58.07
N LEU A 131 27.52 16.91 57.12
CA LEU A 131 27.91 18.33 57.24
C LEU A 131 27.10 19.19 58.24
N TRP A 132 25.92 18.74 58.65
CA TRP A 132 25.13 19.39 59.69
C TRP A 132 25.57 19.01 61.12
N VAL A 133 26.32 17.92 61.29
CA VAL A 133 26.84 17.48 62.59
C VAL A 133 28.09 18.29 62.94
N GLN A 134 28.21 18.70 64.21
CA GLN A 134 29.41 19.36 64.73
C GLN A 134 30.56 18.35 64.91
N SER A 135 31.67 18.53 64.17
CA SER A 135 32.91 17.75 64.34
C SER A 135 33.58 18.05 65.68
N GLY A 136 34.00 17.01 66.42
CA GLY A 136 34.40 17.11 67.82
C GLY A 136 35.85 17.54 68.09
N ILE A 137 36.08 18.84 68.33
CA ILE A 137 37.27 19.35 69.05
C ILE A 137 36.87 20.44 70.07
N TYR A 138 35.63 20.41 70.55
CA TYR A 138 35.05 21.44 71.43
C TYR A 138 34.37 20.82 72.64
N ASN A 139 34.66 21.33 73.84
CA ASN A 139 34.16 20.80 75.11
C ASN A 139 32.65 21.04 75.36
N SER A 140 31.92 21.57 74.37
CA SER A 140 30.47 21.67 74.37
C SER A 140 29.92 21.56 72.94
N MET A 141 28.77 20.87 72.81
CA MET A 141 27.97 20.91 71.59
C MET A 141 27.19 22.23 71.53
N ASP A 142 27.05 22.80 70.33
CA ASP A 142 26.35 24.08 70.12
C ASP A 142 24.82 23.96 70.07
N GLY A 143 24.29 22.73 70.05
CA GLY A 143 22.86 22.44 69.96
C GLY A 143 22.22 22.70 68.59
N LYS A 144 23.00 23.11 67.58
CA LYS A 144 22.48 23.57 66.27
C LYS A 144 22.49 22.50 65.17
N ASN A 145 22.73 21.22 65.50
CA ASN A 145 22.76 20.13 64.52
C ASN A 145 21.43 20.04 63.73
N ASP A 146 20.27 20.09 64.39
CA ASP A 146 18.97 20.08 63.70
C ASP A 146 18.71 21.35 62.87
N VAL A 147 19.18 22.51 63.33
CA VAL A 147 19.08 23.79 62.59
C VAL A 147 19.93 23.74 61.31
N ALA A 148 21.14 23.19 61.40
CA ALA A 148 22.00 22.95 60.25
C ALA A 148 21.40 21.91 59.29
N LYS A 149 20.79 20.84 59.82
CA LYS A 149 20.15 19.76 59.04
C LYS A 149 18.90 20.24 58.32
N ASP A 150 18.15 21.15 58.94
CA ASP A 150 17.01 21.82 58.32
C ASP A 150 17.45 22.85 57.28
N GLY A 151 18.55 23.57 57.52
CA GLY A 151 19.23 24.39 56.50
C GLY A 151 19.65 23.58 55.27
N ALA A 152 20.22 22.38 55.46
CA ALA A 152 20.69 21.50 54.38
C ALA A 152 19.59 21.10 53.38
N ARG A 153 18.32 21.07 53.78
CA ARG A 153 17.16 20.84 52.88
C ARG A 153 17.10 21.84 51.71
N SER A 154 17.58 23.06 51.94
CA SER A 154 17.57 24.16 50.98
C SER A 154 18.79 24.19 50.04
N VAL A 155 19.74 23.28 50.25
CA VAL A 155 21.05 23.27 49.63
C VAL A 155 21.19 22.07 48.67
N PHE A 156 21.89 22.29 47.58
CA PHE A 156 22.53 21.25 46.79
C PHE A 156 24.05 21.38 46.93
N THR A 157 24.78 20.28 46.82
CA THR A 157 26.24 20.25 46.70
C THR A 157 26.62 19.87 45.27
N LEU A 158 27.36 20.74 44.59
CA LEU A 158 27.99 20.46 43.31
C LEU A 158 29.44 20.05 43.59
N ASP A 159 29.76 18.78 43.41
CA ASP A 159 31.07 18.20 43.74
C ASP A 159 31.50 17.16 42.68
N VAL A 160 32.78 16.81 42.66
CA VAL A 160 33.33 15.78 41.76
C VAL A 160 32.89 14.39 42.23
N LEU A 161 32.15 13.67 41.40
CA LEU A 161 31.82 12.26 41.68
C LEU A 161 33.04 11.40 41.40
N GLY A 162 33.53 10.72 42.43
CA GLY A 162 34.30 9.49 42.24
C GLY A 162 33.33 8.32 42.08
N ASP A 163 33.65 7.37 41.19
CA ASP A 163 33.01 6.05 41.26
C ASP A 163 33.35 5.43 42.62
N THR A 164 32.32 5.04 43.37
CA THR A 164 32.50 4.15 44.53
C THR A 164 33.10 2.85 44.03
N THR A 165 34.35 2.56 44.43
CA THR A 165 35.07 1.40 43.90
C THR A 165 34.35 0.11 44.29
N ALA A 166 34.13 -0.77 43.31
CA ALA A 166 33.46 -2.05 43.51
C ALA A 166 34.15 -3.01 44.51
N ASP A 167 35.36 -2.68 44.95
CA ASP A 167 36.16 -3.45 45.92
C ASP A 167 36.01 -2.93 47.38
N GLY A 168 35.25 -1.85 47.61
CA GLY A 168 34.90 -1.38 48.96
C GLY A 168 35.98 -0.60 49.73
N GLU A 169 37.08 -0.15 49.10
CA GLU A 169 37.97 0.84 49.74
C GLU A 169 37.27 2.19 49.86
N THR A 170 36.84 2.53 51.07
CA THR A 170 36.31 3.85 51.42
C THR A 170 37.43 4.91 51.38
N MET A 171 37.06 6.19 51.26
CA MET A 171 38.02 7.30 51.41
C MET A 171 38.73 7.26 52.78
N GLU A 172 38.04 6.77 53.80
CA GLU A 172 38.56 6.47 55.14
C GLU A 172 39.68 5.42 55.07
N ASN A 173 39.46 4.25 54.48
CA ASN A 173 40.49 3.20 54.31
C ASN A 173 41.76 3.74 53.63
N PHE A 174 41.61 4.56 52.58
CA PHE A 174 42.75 5.21 51.94
C PHE A 174 43.47 6.20 52.87
N ALA A 175 42.74 6.99 53.66
CA ALA A 175 43.32 7.93 54.63
C ALA A 175 44.12 7.22 55.72
N HIS A 176 43.57 6.14 56.31
CA HIS A 176 44.27 5.25 57.24
C HIS A 176 45.55 4.68 56.60
N ALA A 177 45.46 4.20 55.35
CA ALA A 177 46.60 3.63 54.64
C ALA A 177 47.70 4.67 54.32
N VAL A 178 47.37 5.96 54.16
CA VAL A 178 48.37 7.04 54.04
C VAL A 178 49.09 7.27 55.37
N ILE A 179 48.37 7.36 56.49
CA ILE A 179 48.95 7.57 57.83
C ILE A 179 49.86 6.39 58.20
N SER A 180 49.39 5.15 58.00
CA SER A 180 50.17 3.93 58.23
C SER A 180 51.44 3.88 57.37
N ARG A 181 51.36 4.20 56.06
CA ARG A 181 52.53 4.22 55.17
C ARG A 181 53.53 5.33 55.53
N ALA A 182 53.10 6.45 56.11
CA ALA A 182 53.99 7.53 56.56
C ALA A 182 54.89 7.12 57.75
N GLN A 183 54.51 6.09 58.52
CA GLN A 183 55.36 5.50 59.56
C GLN A 183 56.51 4.65 58.97
N GLY A 184 56.38 4.21 57.71
CA GLY A 184 57.37 3.39 57.00
C GLY A 184 58.34 4.19 56.14
N TRP A 185 59.18 3.47 55.38
CA TRP A 185 60.07 4.08 54.39
C TRP A 185 59.26 4.80 53.28
N PRO A 186 59.67 5.99 52.82
CA PRO A 186 60.89 6.72 53.16
C PRO A 186 60.76 7.72 54.33
N PHE A 187 59.57 7.87 54.92
CA PHE A 187 59.24 9.00 55.81
C PHE A 187 59.50 8.76 57.30
N TYR A 188 59.37 7.51 57.77
CA TYR A 188 59.70 7.08 59.14
C TYR A 188 59.06 7.94 60.26
N CYS A 189 57.83 8.42 60.07
CA CYS A 189 57.17 9.34 60.98
C CYS A 189 56.72 8.65 62.28
N SER A 190 57.50 8.80 63.37
CA SER A 190 57.21 8.21 64.69
C SER A 190 55.90 8.69 65.33
N ASN A 191 55.45 9.91 65.00
CA ASN A 191 54.32 10.56 65.67
C ASN A 191 53.04 10.55 64.79
N CYS A 192 53.08 9.96 63.60
CA CYS A 192 51.95 9.91 62.67
C CYS A 192 50.92 8.86 63.09
N THR A 193 50.12 9.17 64.10
CA THR A 193 48.97 8.36 64.55
C THR A 193 47.66 9.03 64.16
N GLU A 194 46.61 8.22 63.99
CA GLU A 194 45.25 8.64 63.61
C GLU A 194 44.57 9.56 64.63
N SER A 195 45.07 9.56 65.86
CA SER A 195 44.69 10.50 66.93
C SER A 195 45.27 11.90 66.77
N ASN A 196 46.34 12.07 65.97
CA ASN A 196 47.14 13.29 65.87
C ASN A 196 47.20 13.87 64.45
N TYR A 197 47.02 13.03 63.41
CA TYR A 197 47.18 13.41 62.01
C TYR A 197 46.08 12.83 61.12
N ASN A 198 45.56 13.67 60.23
CA ASN A 198 44.65 13.30 59.15
C ASN A 198 45.39 13.35 57.80
N ALA A 199 45.13 12.38 56.92
CA ALA A 199 45.55 12.48 55.52
C ALA A 199 44.77 13.59 54.79
N SER A 200 45.41 14.34 53.89
CA SER A 200 44.71 15.39 53.11
C SER A 200 43.59 14.81 52.23
N THR A 201 42.46 15.49 52.12
CA THR A 201 41.37 15.14 51.19
C THR A 201 41.87 14.97 49.75
N TYR A 202 42.84 15.80 49.33
CA TYR A 202 43.43 15.76 48.00
C TYR A 202 44.46 14.64 47.81
N ALA A 203 44.82 13.86 48.83
CA ALA A 203 45.83 12.81 48.73
C ALA A 203 45.46 11.73 47.69
N ARG A 204 44.17 11.42 47.51
CA ARG A 204 43.67 10.50 46.47
C ARG A 204 43.88 11.07 45.06
N HIS A 205 43.68 12.37 44.88
CA HIS A 205 43.89 13.07 43.61
C HIS A 205 45.38 13.18 43.27
N LEU A 206 46.24 13.39 44.27
CA LEU A 206 47.69 13.40 44.12
C LEU A 206 48.24 12.00 43.77
N HIS A 207 47.75 10.96 44.45
CA HIS A 207 48.03 9.55 44.11
C HIS A 207 47.72 9.26 42.64
N ASP A 208 46.51 9.61 42.18
CA ASP A 208 46.09 9.34 40.81
C ASP A 208 46.88 10.15 39.78
N SER A 209 47.36 11.34 40.16
CA SER A 209 48.26 12.15 39.32
C SER A 209 49.64 11.51 39.14
N PHE A 210 50.23 10.99 40.23
CA PHE A 210 51.49 10.23 40.16
C PHE A 210 51.33 8.89 39.44
N TYR A 211 50.22 8.18 39.67
CA TYR A 211 49.94 6.91 39.03
C TYR A 211 49.71 7.07 37.52
N LEU A 212 49.01 8.12 37.10
CA LEU A 212 48.89 8.51 35.69
C LEU A 212 50.27 8.75 35.05
N TYR A 213 51.15 9.50 35.71
CA TYR A 213 52.51 9.72 35.22
C TYR A 213 53.29 8.41 35.07
N ALA A 214 53.22 7.51 36.06
CA ALA A 214 53.86 6.19 35.98
C ALA A 214 53.30 5.32 34.84
N LEU A 215 51.98 5.33 34.63
CA LEU A 215 51.32 4.63 33.51
C LEU A 215 51.74 5.21 32.15
N ALA A 216 51.77 6.54 32.01
CA ALA A 216 52.20 7.22 30.78
C ALA A 216 53.69 6.93 30.47
N LEU A 217 54.54 6.92 31.49
CA LEU A 217 55.97 6.58 31.37
C LEU A 217 56.15 5.12 30.92
N ASN A 218 55.43 4.18 31.55
CA ASN A 218 55.47 2.75 31.18
C ASN A 218 55.01 2.52 29.71
N ARG A 219 53.89 3.15 29.31
CA ARG A 219 53.39 3.13 27.91
C ARG A 219 54.42 3.69 26.93
N THR A 220 55.16 4.73 27.32
CA THR A 220 56.23 5.34 26.50
C THR A 220 57.46 4.44 26.39
N ILE A 221 57.86 3.77 27.47
CA ILE A 221 58.97 2.80 27.47
C ILE A 221 58.65 1.61 26.55
N ALA A 222 57.41 1.11 26.58
CA ALA A 222 56.95 0.01 25.73
C ALA A 222 56.98 0.32 24.22
N GLN A 223 57.04 1.60 23.84
CA GLN A 223 57.19 2.06 22.44
C GLN A 223 58.66 2.06 21.96
N ASN A 224 59.60 1.66 22.84
CA ASN A 224 60.91 1.10 22.53
C ASN A 224 61.85 1.98 21.65
N SER A 225 61.76 3.31 21.80
CA SER A 225 62.68 4.26 21.14
C SER A 225 63.63 4.88 22.16
N THR A 226 64.94 4.87 21.89
CA THR A 226 66.00 5.18 22.87
C THR A 226 66.09 6.64 23.35
N ASN A 227 65.29 7.55 22.79
CA ASN A 227 65.20 8.96 23.21
C ASN A 227 63.84 9.38 23.79
N SER A 228 62.80 8.54 23.74
CA SER A 228 61.42 8.91 24.12
C SER A 228 61.27 9.40 25.56
N LEU A 229 62.10 8.89 26.48
CA LEU A 229 62.11 9.29 27.89
C LEU A 229 62.50 10.77 28.12
N LYS A 230 63.07 11.45 27.11
CA LYS A 230 63.35 12.90 27.13
C LYS A 230 62.30 13.72 26.39
N ASN A 231 61.35 13.08 25.71
CA ASN A 231 60.34 13.72 24.88
C ASN A 231 59.04 13.95 25.69
N GLY A 232 58.96 15.05 26.42
CA GLY A 232 57.79 15.38 27.25
C GLY A 232 56.46 15.37 26.49
N ALA A 233 56.45 15.76 25.22
CA ALA A 233 55.25 15.73 24.38
C ALA A 233 54.75 14.31 24.06
N GLU A 234 55.64 13.31 24.07
CA GLU A 234 55.33 11.90 23.84
C GLU A 234 54.76 11.25 25.10
N ILE A 235 55.37 11.53 26.25
CA ILE A 235 54.84 11.15 27.57
C ILE A 235 53.44 11.74 27.77
N ILE A 236 53.24 13.03 27.45
CA ILE A 236 51.93 13.69 27.53
C ILE A 236 50.90 13.05 26.58
N ARG A 237 51.28 12.63 25.37
CA ARG A 237 50.37 11.88 24.47
C ARG A 237 49.97 10.52 25.05
N ASN A 238 50.87 9.86 25.77
CA ASN A 238 50.66 8.55 26.38
C ASN A 238 49.89 8.57 27.72
N THR A 239 49.50 9.74 28.25
CA THR A 239 48.58 9.84 29.41
C THR A 239 47.14 9.43 29.07
N ARG A 240 46.73 9.63 27.80
CA ARG A 240 45.35 9.47 27.30
C ARG A 240 44.71 8.11 27.66
N GLY A 241 43.37 8.10 27.74
CA GLY A 241 42.57 6.91 28.04
C GLY A 241 42.26 6.75 29.53
N THR A 242 41.81 5.55 29.91
CA THR A 242 41.22 5.30 31.24
C THR A 242 42.12 4.43 32.12
N PHE A 243 42.11 4.68 33.43
CA PHE A 243 42.68 3.81 34.46
C PHE A 243 41.82 3.83 35.73
N LYS A 244 41.98 2.84 36.60
CA LYS A 244 41.33 2.78 37.92
C LYS A 244 42.28 3.38 38.97
N GLY A 245 41.80 4.38 39.72
CA GLY A 245 42.56 5.11 40.73
C GLY A 245 41.81 5.21 42.07
N ALA A 246 42.43 5.88 43.05
CA ALA A 246 41.88 6.16 44.38
C ALA A 246 40.73 7.19 44.36
N THR A 247 40.45 7.80 43.21
CA THR A 247 39.27 8.65 42.94
C THR A 247 38.26 7.98 42.02
N GLY A 248 38.29 6.65 41.89
CA GLY A 248 37.40 5.87 41.03
C GLY A 248 37.99 5.63 39.64
N ASN A 249 37.15 5.46 38.62
CA ASN A 249 37.63 5.39 37.23
C ASN A 249 38.05 6.78 36.75
N VAL A 250 39.33 6.93 36.38
CA VAL A 250 39.90 8.18 35.89
C VAL A 250 40.10 8.07 34.38
N ARG A 251 39.42 8.94 33.62
CA ARG A 251 39.54 9.05 32.17
C ARG A 251 40.30 10.33 31.81
N ILE A 252 41.27 10.23 30.90
CA ILE A 252 42.06 11.36 30.38
C ILE A 252 41.73 11.56 28.90
N GLY A 253 41.13 12.71 28.58
CA GLY A 253 40.68 13.08 27.24
C GLY A 253 41.83 13.42 26.29
N PHE A 254 41.52 13.71 25.03
CA PHE A 254 42.54 13.96 24.00
C PHE A 254 43.43 15.17 24.32
N ASN A 255 42.92 16.16 25.06
CA ASN A 255 43.68 17.36 25.45
C ASN A 255 44.61 17.13 26.67
N GLY A 256 44.66 15.91 27.23
CA GLY A 256 45.45 15.60 28.43
C GLY A 256 44.76 16.01 29.75
N THR A 257 43.57 16.62 29.66
CA THR A 257 42.69 16.94 30.78
C THR A 257 41.97 15.69 31.30
N ARG A 258 41.61 15.69 32.60
CA ARG A 258 40.72 14.67 33.16
C ARG A 258 39.29 14.93 32.67
N ASP A 259 38.70 13.93 32.03
CA ASP A 259 37.27 13.87 31.70
C ASP A 259 36.53 13.58 33.02
N SER A 260 36.30 14.64 33.81
CA SER A 260 35.70 14.57 35.15
C SER A 260 34.18 14.52 35.10
N THR A 261 33.60 13.83 36.08
CA THR A 261 32.14 13.77 36.29
C THR A 261 31.78 14.53 37.56
N PHE A 262 30.89 15.51 37.45
CA PHE A 262 30.34 16.26 38.58
C PHE A 262 28.93 15.78 38.92
N GLY A 263 28.54 15.90 40.17
CA GLY A 263 27.21 15.55 40.68
C GLY A 263 26.57 16.72 41.38
N LEU A 264 25.31 17.01 41.05
CA LEU A 264 24.46 17.86 41.88
C LEU A 264 23.72 16.98 42.88
N THR A 265 24.30 16.85 44.07
CA THR A 265 23.75 16.07 45.18
C THR A 265 22.79 16.94 45.99
N GLY A 266 21.66 16.39 46.41
CA GLY A 266 20.74 17.01 47.35
C GLY A 266 20.23 16.00 48.38
N LEU A 267 19.25 16.42 49.18
CA LEU A 267 18.56 15.52 50.11
C LEU A 267 17.21 15.06 49.55
N LEU A 268 16.79 13.86 49.93
CA LEU A 268 15.45 13.31 49.73
C LEU A 268 14.55 13.61 50.95
N PRO A 269 13.21 13.47 50.85
CA PRO A 269 12.29 13.70 51.98
C PRO A 269 12.57 12.84 53.23
N ASP A 270 13.17 11.66 53.04
CA ASP A 270 13.63 10.76 54.11
C ASP A 270 14.98 11.17 54.74
N LYS A 271 15.52 12.33 54.32
CA LYS A 271 16.79 12.94 54.72
C LYS A 271 18.07 12.24 54.24
N ARG A 272 17.99 11.23 53.36
CA ARG A 272 19.17 10.65 52.70
C ARG A 272 19.67 11.54 51.57
N SER A 273 20.96 11.42 51.26
CA SER A 273 21.59 12.11 50.13
C SER A 273 21.35 11.37 48.80
N ALA A 274 21.18 12.12 47.71
CA ALA A 274 20.97 11.59 46.37
C ALA A 274 21.53 12.51 45.27
N VAL A 275 22.15 11.92 44.25
CA VAL A 275 22.70 12.63 43.08
C VAL A 275 21.59 12.85 42.05
N PHE A 276 21.04 14.06 41.97
CA PHE A 276 19.91 14.38 41.08
C PHE A 276 20.34 14.68 39.64
N LEU A 277 21.46 15.37 39.45
CA LEU A 277 22.07 15.60 38.12
C LEU A 277 23.50 15.09 38.11
N THR A 278 23.95 14.62 36.95
CA THR A 278 25.34 14.26 36.66
C THR A 278 25.80 15.05 35.44
N ILE A 279 26.97 15.68 35.51
CA ILE A 279 27.57 16.44 34.41
C ILE A 279 28.92 15.78 34.09
N ALA A 280 28.98 15.01 33.02
CA ALA A 280 30.19 14.32 32.58
C ALA A 280 30.84 15.11 31.44
N PHE A 281 32.11 15.47 31.59
CA PHE A 281 32.85 16.13 30.53
C PHE A 281 33.48 15.10 29.59
N ASP A 282 33.27 15.26 28.28
CA ASP A 282 33.93 14.47 27.24
C ASP A 282 34.74 15.42 26.34
N ASN A 283 36.08 15.39 26.45
CA ASN A 283 36.98 16.23 25.66
C ASN A 283 36.78 17.75 25.79
N GLY A 284 36.05 18.19 26.83
CA GLY A 284 35.72 19.60 27.11
C GLY A 284 34.24 19.95 26.97
N GLU A 285 33.43 19.11 26.31
CA GLU A 285 31.98 19.32 26.23
C GLU A 285 31.28 18.70 27.46
N GLY A 286 30.46 19.49 28.16
CA GLY A 286 29.79 19.09 29.40
C GLY A 286 28.42 18.45 29.16
N ILE A 287 28.35 17.12 29.16
CA ILE A 287 27.12 16.36 28.94
C ILE A 287 26.32 16.25 30.26
N LEU A 288 25.19 16.96 30.33
CA LEU A 288 24.29 16.93 31.48
C LEU A 288 23.26 15.80 31.37
N LYS A 289 23.18 14.97 32.41
CA LYS A 289 22.26 13.85 32.57
C LYS A 289 21.40 14.03 33.82
N THR A 290 20.09 13.84 33.69
CA THR A 290 19.14 13.78 34.80
C THR A 290 19.06 12.36 35.36
N ASN A 291 19.22 12.19 36.67
CA ASN A 291 19.08 10.90 37.36
C ASN A 291 17.67 10.71 37.99
N TYR A 292 16.69 11.48 37.52
CA TYR A 292 15.30 11.44 37.95
C TYR A 292 14.34 11.52 36.75
N THR A 293 13.09 11.11 36.95
CA THR A 293 12.05 11.06 35.91
C THR A 293 11.11 12.27 35.95
N ASP A 294 10.56 12.60 37.11
CA ASP A 294 9.72 13.78 37.34
C ASP A 294 10.41 14.71 38.37
N PRO A 295 10.67 15.99 38.04
CA PRO A 295 11.34 16.90 38.96
C PRO A 295 10.50 17.23 40.21
N THR A 296 9.17 17.16 40.14
CA THR A 296 8.29 17.55 41.26
C THR A 296 8.30 16.53 42.39
N THR A 297 8.29 15.22 42.06
CA THR A 297 8.38 14.12 43.05
C THR A 297 9.80 13.68 43.40
N SER A 298 10.84 14.32 42.83
CA SER A 298 12.25 14.01 43.12
C SER A 298 13.04 15.20 43.67
N ILE A 299 13.77 15.94 42.84
CA ILE A 299 14.63 17.08 43.22
C ILE A 299 13.87 18.18 43.97
N TRP A 300 12.59 18.39 43.65
CA TRP A 300 11.72 19.36 44.33
C TRP A 300 10.79 18.74 45.38
N ALA A 301 10.90 17.45 45.70
CA ALA A 301 10.01 16.77 46.65
C ALA A 301 10.03 17.41 48.05
N ILE A 302 11.22 17.78 48.55
CA ILE A 302 11.39 18.50 49.82
C ILE A 302 10.66 19.86 49.81
N ARG A 303 10.50 20.50 48.65
CA ARG A 303 9.87 21.82 48.46
C ARG A 303 8.40 21.73 48.03
N ASN A 304 7.71 20.64 48.41
CA ASN A 304 6.33 20.35 48.00
C ASN A 304 6.14 20.37 46.46
N GLY A 305 7.13 19.87 45.72
CA GLY A 305 7.16 19.86 44.24
C GLY A 305 7.40 21.21 43.57
N LYS A 306 7.66 22.28 44.33
CA LYS A 306 7.89 23.62 43.79
C LYS A 306 9.37 23.85 43.50
N GLN A 307 9.67 24.11 42.23
CA GLN A 307 10.92 24.73 41.82
C GLN A 307 10.91 26.22 42.22
N PRO A 308 11.97 26.74 42.88
CA PRO A 308 12.10 28.17 43.11
C PRO A 308 12.28 28.95 41.80
N LEU A 309 11.75 30.17 41.77
CA LEU A 309 12.08 31.16 40.74
C LEU A 309 13.36 31.90 41.15
N ASP A 310 14.13 32.35 40.17
CA ASP A 310 15.32 33.18 40.38
C ASP A 310 14.97 34.63 40.76
N GLU A 311 13.87 35.16 40.20
CA GLU A 311 13.21 36.39 40.67
C GLU A 311 11.89 36.07 41.41
N PRO A 312 11.60 36.68 42.57
CA PRO A 312 10.29 36.55 43.22
C PRO A 312 9.18 37.19 42.37
N LYS A 313 7.94 36.66 42.48
CA LYS A 313 6.76 37.09 41.69
C LYS A 313 6.35 38.57 41.77
N CYS A 314 6.98 39.36 42.65
CA CYS A 314 6.73 40.79 42.82
C CYS A 314 7.94 41.67 42.50
N GLY A 315 8.99 41.10 41.90
CA GLY A 315 10.32 41.70 41.87
C GLY A 315 10.95 41.83 43.26
N PHE A 316 12.22 42.22 43.31
CA PHE A 316 12.94 42.35 44.58
C PHE A 316 12.47 43.55 45.43
N ASP A 317 12.00 44.63 44.78
CA ASP A 317 11.47 45.83 45.44
C ASP A 317 10.00 45.71 45.86
N GLY A 318 9.32 44.60 45.53
CA GLY A 318 7.89 44.38 45.78
C GLY A 318 6.93 45.19 44.89
N LEU A 319 7.42 46.23 44.21
CA LEU A 319 6.67 47.10 43.29
C LEU A 319 6.18 46.38 42.01
N GLY A 320 6.75 45.21 41.70
CA GLY A 320 6.38 44.38 40.55
C GLY A 320 5.31 43.34 40.84
N CYS A 321 4.62 43.38 41.99
CA CYS A 321 3.47 42.49 42.21
C CYS A 321 2.42 42.71 41.11
N PRO A 322 1.92 41.67 40.43
CA PRO A 322 0.73 41.82 39.60
C PRO A 322 -0.44 42.24 40.51
N GLU A 323 -0.99 43.44 40.27
CA GLU A 323 -2.05 43.99 41.12
C GLU A 323 -3.24 43.03 41.26
N GLU A 324 -3.79 42.94 42.47
CA GLU A 324 -4.96 42.10 42.70
C GLU A 324 -6.11 42.56 41.80
N PHE A 325 -6.65 41.63 41.01
CA PHE A 325 -7.67 41.88 39.99
C PHE A 325 -8.85 42.74 40.51
N TRP A 326 -9.24 42.56 41.76
CA TRP A 326 -10.32 43.32 42.40
C TRP A 326 -10.00 44.79 42.72
N GLY A 327 -8.72 45.17 42.81
CA GLY A 327 -8.30 46.55 43.11
C GLY A 327 -8.62 47.53 41.98
N ILE A 328 -8.01 47.32 40.79
CA ILE A 328 -8.31 48.12 39.59
C ILE A 328 -9.68 47.74 39.03
N TYR A 329 -9.92 46.45 38.80
CA TYR A 329 -11.07 46.02 38.01
C TYR A 329 -12.34 45.83 38.83
N GLY A 330 -12.35 45.93 40.17
CA GLY A 330 -13.55 45.68 40.98
C GLY A 330 -14.78 46.49 40.53
N VAL A 331 -14.61 47.80 40.26
CA VAL A 331 -15.70 48.66 39.75
C VAL A 331 -16.08 48.28 38.31
N TYR A 332 -15.09 48.05 37.44
CA TYR A 332 -15.31 47.61 36.06
C TYR A 332 -15.94 46.22 35.97
N VAL A 333 -15.69 45.34 36.94
CA VAL A 333 -16.27 44.00 37.09
C VAL A 333 -17.69 44.09 37.60
N ILE A 334 -18.01 44.99 38.53
CA ILE A 334 -19.41 45.24 38.91
C ILE A 334 -20.20 45.81 37.73
N ILE A 335 -19.65 46.78 37.00
CA ILE A 335 -20.28 47.33 35.78
C ILE A 335 -20.38 46.26 34.69
N ALA A 336 -19.33 45.46 34.47
CA ALA A 336 -19.34 44.36 33.52
C ALA A 336 -20.26 43.21 33.95
N ILE A 337 -20.50 42.98 35.25
CA ILE A 337 -21.50 42.02 35.74
C ILE A 337 -22.91 42.56 35.47
N VAL A 338 -23.19 43.84 35.71
CA VAL A 338 -24.50 44.44 35.36
C VAL A 338 -24.73 44.39 33.85
N ILE A 339 -23.74 44.78 33.04
CA ILE A 339 -23.80 44.70 31.58
C ILE A 339 -23.88 43.24 31.11
N ALA A 340 -23.14 42.31 31.73
CA ALA A 340 -23.19 40.89 31.39
C ALA A 340 -24.50 40.21 31.83
N VAL A 341 -25.17 40.67 32.89
CA VAL A 341 -26.50 40.21 33.31
C VAL A 341 -27.58 40.77 32.38
N ILE A 342 -27.47 42.03 31.94
CA ILE A 342 -28.35 42.60 30.91
C ILE A 342 -28.12 41.89 29.57
N LEU A 343 -26.86 41.63 29.18
CA LEU A 343 -26.52 40.83 28.00
C LEU A 343 -26.95 39.38 28.17
N LEU A 344 -26.88 38.76 29.34
CA LEU A 344 -27.42 37.41 29.58
C LEU A 344 -28.94 37.40 29.49
N ALA A 345 -29.64 38.41 30.00
CA ALA A 345 -31.08 38.55 29.81
C ALA A 345 -31.42 38.70 28.32
N VAL A 346 -30.69 39.55 27.57
CA VAL A 346 -30.86 39.73 26.12
C VAL A 346 -30.47 38.46 25.35
N ILE A 347 -29.41 37.73 25.72
CA ILE A 347 -28.95 36.48 25.11
C ILE A 347 -29.84 35.30 25.49
N ILE A 348 -30.54 35.34 26.63
CA ILE A 348 -31.58 34.36 27.01
C ILE A 348 -32.88 34.68 26.29
N ILE A 349 -33.30 35.94 26.18
CA ILE A 349 -34.51 36.34 25.45
C ILE A 349 -34.33 36.12 23.93
N TYR A 350 -33.23 36.61 23.36
CA TYR A 350 -32.80 36.30 22.00
C TYR A 350 -32.52 34.81 21.85
N GLY A 351 -31.95 34.13 22.85
CA GLY A 351 -31.73 32.68 22.83
C GLY A 351 -33.02 31.88 22.84
N ILE A 352 -34.08 32.35 23.50
CA ILE A 352 -35.43 31.76 23.47
C ILE A 352 -36.14 32.09 22.16
N TYR A 353 -36.00 33.32 21.65
CA TYR A 353 -36.51 33.73 20.33
C TYR A 353 -35.86 32.91 19.23
N TYR A 354 -34.52 32.89 19.18
CA TYR A 354 -33.70 32.11 18.26
C TYR A 354 -33.91 30.61 18.46
N ARG A 355 -34.07 30.09 19.69
CA ARG A 355 -34.43 28.68 19.89
C ARG A 355 -35.84 28.37 19.40
N ARG A 356 -36.81 29.30 19.50
CA ARG A 356 -38.14 29.16 18.89
C ARG A 356 -38.07 29.23 17.36
N GLU A 357 -37.26 30.11 16.79
CA GLU A 357 -37.04 30.24 15.35
C GLU A 357 -36.28 29.05 14.76
N GLN A 358 -35.25 28.56 15.47
CA GLN A 358 -34.52 27.34 15.14
C GLN A 358 -35.38 26.10 15.35
N ILE A 359 -36.28 26.08 16.35
CA ILE A 359 -37.32 25.03 16.42
C ILE A 359 -38.25 25.12 15.20
N LYS A 360 -38.65 26.32 14.73
CA LYS A 360 -39.43 26.45 13.48
C LYS A 360 -38.63 25.97 12.25
N LYS A 361 -37.35 26.30 12.12
CA LYS A 361 -36.47 25.79 11.05
C LYS A 361 -36.28 24.27 11.14
N LEU A 362 -36.07 23.73 12.35
CA LEU A 362 -35.99 22.29 12.63
C LEU A 362 -37.34 21.57 12.39
N ASN A 363 -38.48 22.25 12.62
CA ASN A 363 -39.82 21.78 12.29
C ASN A 363 -40.05 21.69 10.77
N LEU A 364 -39.22 22.34 9.94
CA LEU A 364 -39.32 22.39 8.48
C LEU A 364 -38.27 21.54 7.76
N LEU A 365 -37.34 20.87 8.47
CA LEU A 365 -36.28 20.05 7.84
C LEU A 365 -36.79 18.85 7.02
N TRP A 366 -38.06 18.45 7.18
CA TRP A 366 -38.69 17.43 6.33
C TRP A 366 -39.25 18.01 5.03
N GLN A 367 -39.37 19.33 4.88
CA GLN A 367 -39.85 19.97 3.65
C GLN A 367 -38.69 20.12 2.66
N ILE A 368 -38.80 19.45 1.52
CA ILE A 368 -37.85 19.54 0.42
C ILE A 368 -38.53 20.28 -0.73
N SER A 369 -37.98 21.43 -1.14
CA SER A 369 -38.63 22.22 -2.17
C SER A 369 -38.58 21.51 -3.53
N PHE A 370 -39.66 21.62 -4.31
CA PHE A 370 -39.79 20.92 -5.59
C PHE A 370 -38.67 21.34 -6.58
N TYR A 371 -38.15 22.56 -6.45
CA TYR A 371 -37.04 23.08 -7.26
C TYR A 371 -35.69 22.38 -7.00
N GLU A 372 -35.50 21.69 -5.86
CA GLU A 372 -34.29 20.88 -5.61
C GLU A 372 -34.31 19.52 -6.33
N LEU A 373 -35.47 19.11 -6.89
CA LEU A 373 -35.68 17.79 -7.50
C LEU A 373 -35.31 17.80 -9.00
N GLN A 374 -34.04 17.52 -9.29
CA GLN A 374 -33.54 17.46 -10.67
C GLN A 374 -34.02 16.17 -11.35
N LYS A 375 -34.63 16.27 -12.55
CA LYS A 375 -34.98 15.07 -13.34
C LYS A 375 -33.74 14.48 -14.02
N PRO A 376 -33.61 13.14 -14.12
CA PRO A 376 -32.53 12.51 -14.89
C PRO A 376 -32.60 12.94 -16.36
N GLN A 377 -31.48 13.45 -16.89
CA GLN A 377 -31.39 13.80 -18.32
C GLN A 377 -31.22 12.52 -19.14
N LYS A 378 -32.16 12.25 -20.05
CA LYS A 378 -31.98 11.21 -21.06
C LYS A 378 -30.91 11.64 -22.05
N LYS A 379 -29.71 11.07 -21.95
CA LYS A 379 -28.71 11.16 -23.02
C LYS A 379 -29.31 10.60 -24.30
N LYS A 380 -29.29 11.39 -25.39
CA LYS A 380 -29.47 10.82 -26.73
C LYS A 380 -28.31 9.85 -26.98
N GLY A 381 -28.59 8.73 -27.63
CA GLY A 381 -27.64 7.62 -27.76
C GLY A 381 -26.32 8.05 -28.40
N PHE A 382 -25.25 7.98 -27.61
CA PHE A 382 -23.92 7.67 -28.10
C PHE A 382 -23.55 6.33 -27.49
N GLU A 383 -23.36 5.32 -28.34
CA GLU A 383 -22.80 4.05 -27.92
C GLU A 383 -21.32 4.30 -27.62
N SER A 384 -20.99 4.39 -26.32
CA SER A 384 -19.61 4.55 -25.90
C SER A 384 -18.86 3.22 -26.12
N GLU A 385 -17.87 3.25 -27.02
CA GLU A 385 -16.94 2.14 -27.18
C GLU A 385 -16.27 1.83 -25.84
N ARG A 386 -16.64 0.70 -25.22
CA ARG A 386 -15.98 0.19 -24.02
C ARG A 386 -15.09 -0.98 -24.42
N SER A 387 -13.79 -0.72 -24.35
CA SER A 387 -12.66 -1.67 -24.34
C SER A 387 -13.02 -3.16 -24.32
N LEU A 388 -12.59 -3.91 -25.35
CA LEU A 388 -12.80 -5.34 -25.55
C LEU A 388 -12.02 -6.26 -24.57
N GLN A 389 -11.86 -5.86 -23.31
CA GLN A 389 -11.13 -6.58 -22.26
C GLN A 389 -11.92 -6.73 -20.93
N SER A 390 -13.25 -6.75 -21.02
CA SER A 390 -14.11 -7.27 -19.94
C SER A 390 -15.11 -8.26 -20.52
N GLY A 391 -15.09 -9.51 -20.06
CA GLY A 391 -16.00 -10.56 -20.52
C GLY A 391 -17.47 -10.23 -20.25
N LYS A 392 -18.39 -10.80 -21.05
CA LYS A 392 -19.83 -10.49 -21.06
C LYS A 392 -20.63 -11.00 -19.84
N HIS A 393 -20.00 -11.10 -18.67
CA HIS A 393 -20.61 -11.59 -17.41
C HIS A 393 -20.61 -10.56 -16.29
N SER A 394 -20.49 -9.27 -16.62
CA SER A 394 -20.92 -8.19 -15.70
C SER A 394 -22.45 -8.13 -15.65
N ASN A 395 -23.08 -9.09 -14.94
CA ASN A 395 -24.51 -9.08 -14.60
C ASN A 395 -24.84 -8.00 -13.55
N SER A 396 -24.50 -6.75 -13.88
CA SER A 396 -24.75 -5.58 -13.06
C SER A 396 -26.20 -5.15 -13.22
N THR A 397 -27.12 -5.87 -12.58
CA THR A 397 -28.56 -5.60 -12.57
C THR A 397 -28.93 -4.34 -11.76
N LYS A 398 -27.96 -3.42 -11.57
CA LYS A 398 -28.21 -2.07 -11.07
C LYS A 398 -29.04 -1.33 -12.10
N MET A 399 -30.27 -1.03 -11.72
CA MET A 399 -31.15 -0.18 -12.49
C MET A 399 -30.61 1.25 -12.41
N THR A 400 -30.01 1.73 -13.50
CA THR A 400 -29.58 3.13 -13.60
C THR A 400 -30.80 4.05 -13.57
N LEU A 401 -30.73 5.17 -12.85
CA LEU A 401 -31.87 6.10 -12.76
C LEU A 401 -32.32 6.61 -14.15
N GLU A 402 -31.37 6.73 -15.08
CA GLU A 402 -31.58 7.10 -16.50
C GLU A 402 -32.45 6.09 -17.27
N SER A 403 -32.45 4.81 -16.89
CA SER A 403 -33.27 3.76 -17.53
C SER A 403 -34.68 3.63 -16.94
N MET A 404 -35.04 4.44 -15.93
CA MET A 404 -36.35 4.37 -15.28
C MET A 404 -37.36 5.34 -15.90
N THR A 405 -38.49 4.80 -16.36
CA THR A 405 -39.63 5.59 -16.83
C THR A 405 -40.44 6.12 -15.66
N GLU A 406 -40.84 7.39 -15.72
CA GLU A 406 -41.67 8.02 -14.68
C GLU A 406 -43.06 7.36 -14.64
N SER A 407 -43.41 6.77 -13.49
CA SER A 407 -44.69 6.07 -13.30
C SER A 407 -45.80 7.03 -12.87
N ARG A 408 -47.07 6.58 -12.97
CA ARG A 408 -48.21 7.34 -12.44
C ARG A 408 -48.09 7.59 -10.92
N ASN A 409 -47.54 6.64 -10.18
CA ASN A 409 -47.47 6.71 -8.71
C ASN A 409 -46.08 7.06 -8.17
N TYR A 410 -45.01 6.92 -8.97
CA TYR A 410 -43.62 7.17 -8.55
C TYR A 410 -42.87 7.94 -9.63
N GLY A 411 -42.12 8.97 -9.22
CA GLY A 411 -41.12 9.63 -10.05
C GLY A 411 -39.71 9.40 -9.50
N TYR A 412 -38.71 9.55 -10.37
CA TYR A 412 -37.31 9.36 -10.04
C TYR A 412 -36.55 10.66 -10.31
N PHE A 413 -35.76 11.10 -9.33
CA PHE A 413 -35.10 12.40 -9.33
C PHE A 413 -33.70 12.29 -8.71
N TYR A 414 -32.89 13.32 -8.90
CA TYR A 414 -31.69 13.58 -8.10
C TYR A 414 -31.97 14.70 -7.12
N LEU A 415 -31.56 14.52 -5.86
CA LEU A 415 -31.54 15.54 -4.82
C LEU A 415 -30.09 15.78 -4.44
N ARG A 416 -29.56 16.96 -4.77
CA ARG A 416 -28.16 17.35 -4.47
C ARG A 416 -27.10 16.34 -4.99
N GLY A 417 -27.43 15.62 -6.06
CA GLY A 417 -26.59 14.59 -6.68
C GLY A 417 -26.91 13.14 -6.25
N GLU A 418 -27.63 12.91 -5.14
CA GLU A 418 -28.07 11.56 -4.76
C GLU A 418 -29.36 11.15 -5.50
N PRO A 419 -29.46 9.91 -6.01
CA PRO A 419 -30.69 9.40 -6.60
C PRO A 419 -31.76 9.13 -5.54
N ILE A 420 -33.00 9.54 -5.82
CA ILE A 420 -34.15 9.40 -4.92
C ILE A 420 -35.40 8.86 -5.63
N ALA A 421 -36.25 8.18 -4.88
CA ALA A 421 -37.56 7.72 -5.33
C ALA A 421 -38.64 8.57 -4.67
N ALA A 422 -39.50 9.22 -5.47
CA ALA A 422 -40.50 10.16 -5.01
C ALA A 422 -41.92 9.67 -5.35
N ARG A 423 -42.70 9.26 -4.34
CA ARG A 423 -44.08 8.81 -4.53
C ARG A 423 -45.04 9.99 -4.62
N LYS A 424 -45.91 9.95 -5.62
CA LYS A 424 -46.95 10.95 -5.90
C LYS A 424 -48.22 10.67 -5.09
N PHE A 425 -48.81 11.71 -4.52
CA PHE A 425 -50.17 11.70 -3.97
C PHE A 425 -51.07 12.63 -4.80
N HIS A 426 -52.28 12.16 -5.11
CA HIS A 426 -53.26 12.93 -5.89
C HIS A 426 -54.10 13.88 -5.01
N SER A 427 -54.19 13.60 -3.71
CA SER A 427 -54.86 14.39 -2.69
C SER A 427 -53.86 15.31 -1.96
N LYS A 428 -54.32 16.50 -1.56
CA LYS A 428 -53.57 17.42 -0.69
C LYS A 428 -54.34 17.64 0.63
N PRO A 429 -54.20 16.76 1.64
CA PRO A 429 -54.76 17.00 2.97
C PRO A 429 -53.97 18.09 3.71
N GLU A 430 -54.66 18.82 4.59
CA GLU A 430 -54.00 19.74 5.52
C GLU A 430 -53.19 18.97 6.58
N LEU A 431 -52.04 19.54 6.97
CA LEU A 431 -51.10 18.94 7.92
C LEU A 431 -50.96 19.87 9.14
N ASN A 432 -51.12 19.28 10.33
CA ASN A 432 -51.08 20.00 11.60
C ASN A 432 -49.67 19.96 12.21
N GLU A 433 -49.40 20.77 13.24
CA GLU A 433 -48.10 20.73 13.96
C GLU A 433 -47.76 19.34 14.53
N SER A 434 -48.77 18.55 14.93
CA SER A 434 -48.62 17.14 15.32
C SER A 434 -47.95 16.30 14.24
N ASP A 435 -48.26 16.58 12.98
CA ASP A 435 -47.83 15.81 11.82
C ASP A 435 -46.40 16.22 11.45
N PHE A 436 -46.05 17.50 11.57
CA PHE A 436 -44.66 17.96 11.42
C PHE A 436 -43.71 17.34 12.46
N VAL A 437 -44.21 17.07 13.68
CA VAL A 437 -43.45 16.31 14.69
C VAL A 437 -43.28 14.84 14.28
N GLN A 438 -44.32 14.19 13.73
CA GLN A 438 -44.22 12.81 13.24
C GLN A 438 -43.30 12.70 12.01
N LEU A 439 -43.44 13.58 11.03
CA LEU A 439 -42.63 13.61 9.80
C LEU A 439 -41.14 13.82 10.09
N ARG A 440 -40.79 14.70 11.03
CA ARG A 440 -39.41 14.85 11.50
C ARG A 440 -38.88 13.58 12.18
N LYS A 441 -39.67 12.92 13.03
CA LYS A 441 -39.28 11.62 13.61
C LYS A 441 -39.08 10.56 12.52
N LEU A 442 -39.88 10.61 11.45
CA LEU A 442 -39.73 9.77 10.26
C LEU A 442 -38.40 10.05 9.52
N THR A 443 -38.00 11.31 9.35
CA THR A 443 -36.69 11.67 8.74
C THR A 443 -35.47 11.30 9.60
N GLN A 444 -35.67 11.09 10.90
CA GLN A 444 -34.63 10.68 11.85
C GLN A 444 -34.56 9.16 12.05
N LEU A 445 -35.49 8.40 11.46
CA LEU A 445 -35.53 6.94 11.57
C LEU A 445 -34.64 6.31 10.49
N ASP A 446 -33.44 5.86 10.89
CA ASP A 446 -32.56 5.05 10.05
C ASP A 446 -32.44 3.63 10.65
N ALA A 447 -32.64 2.62 9.82
CA ALA A 447 -32.64 1.20 10.22
C ALA A 447 -32.44 0.29 9.00
N ASP A 448 -31.81 -0.87 9.18
CA ASP A 448 -31.39 -1.72 8.06
C ASP A 448 -32.56 -2.26 7.21
N ASN A 449 -33.67 -2.67 7.82
CA ASN A 449 -34.84 -3.18 7.09
C ASN A 449 -35.93 -2.14 6.80
N LEU A 450 -35.64 -0.84 7.00
CA LEU A 450 -36.52 0.25 6.59
C LEU A 450 -35.86 1.11 5.51
N ASN A 451 -36.64 1.66 4.58
CA ASN A 451 -36.14 2.65 3.65
C ASN A 451 -36.14 4.02 4.32
N ARG A 452 -35.05 4.78 4.12
CA ARG A 452 -34.89 6.09 4.75
C ARG A 452 -35.80 7.11 4.09
N PHE A 453 -36.71 7.65 4.88
CA PHE A 453 -37.53 8.80 4.51
C PHE A 453 -36.65 10.06 4.55
N LEU A 454 -36.67 10.85 3.48
CA LEU A 454 -35.89 12.09 3.37
C LEU A 454 -36.77 13.32 3.57
N GLY A 455 -38.04 13.28 3.16
CA GLY A 455 -38.97 14.38 3.37
C GLY A 455 -40.23 14.32 2.51
N LEU A 456 -41.00 15.40 2.51
CA LEU A 456 -42.10 15.67 1.57
C LEU A 456 -41.81 16.94 0.77
N SER A 457 -42.18 16.92 -0.50
CA SER A 457 -42.33 18.14 -1.29
C SER A 457 -43.81 18.46 -1.44
N ILE A 458 -44.25 19.60 -0.91
CA ILE A 458 -45.65 20.06 -0.93
C ILE A 458 -45.89 21.19 -1.94
N ASP A 459 -44.82 21.94 -2.25
CA ASP A 459 -44.78 23.11 -3.15
C ASP A 459 -45.10 22.75 -4.62
N GLY A 460 -44.93 21.49 -5.00
CA GLY A 460 -45.15 20.99 -6.36
C GLY A 460 -46.64 20.86 -6.74
N PRO A 461 -46.94 20.56 -8.02
CA PRO A 461 -48.33 20.37 -8.49
C PRO A 461 -49.04 19.20 -7.77
N GLN A 462 -48.29 18.16 -7.42
CA GLN A 462 -48.70 17.05 -6.54
C GLN A 462 -47.81 17.03 -5.30
N ILE A 463 -48.27 16.40 -4.22
CA ILE A 463 -47.40 16.13 -3.06
C ILE A 463 -46.52 14.91 -3.38
N TYR A 464 -45.23 15.01 -3.09
CA TYR A 464 -44.27 13.93 -3.25
C TYR A 464 -43.68 13.51 -1.90
N SER A 465 -43.80 12.23 -1.48
CA SER A 465 -42.96 11.69 -0.41
C SER A 465 -41.65 11.18 -0.99
N ILE A 466 -40.53 11.62 -0.42
CA ILE A 466 -39.19 11.39 -0.95
C ILE A 466 -38.49 10.36 -0.07
N TRP A 467 -38.10 9.27 -0.71
CA TRP A 467 -37.40 8.14 -0.12
C TRP A 467 -36.04 7.95 -0.80
N LYS A 468 -35.07 7.37 -0.09
CA LYS A 468 -33.80 6.95 -0.69
C LYS A 468 -34.04 5.95 -1.83
N TYR A 469 -33.32 6.09 -2.94
CA TYR A 469 -33.41 5.16 -4.07
C TYR A 469 -32.75 3.81 -3.73
N CYS A 470 -33.32 2.73 -4.26
CA CYS A 470 -32.84 1.36 -4.07
C CYS A 470 -32.59 0.73 -5.45
N GLY A 471 -31.33 0.40 -5.75
CA GLY A 471 -30.85 0.11 -7.11
C GLY A 471 -31.40 -1.16 -7.79
N ARG A 472 -32.14 -2.01 -7.07
CA ARG A 472 -32.82 -3.21 -7.62
C ARG A 472 -34.33 -3.05 -7.77
N GLY A 473 -34.91 -1.89 -7.43
CA GLY A 473 -36.35 -1.62 -7.52
C GLY A 473 -37.15 -2.17 -6.35
N SER A 474 -38.46 -2.42 -6.56
CA SER A 474 -39.31 -3.11 -5.59
C SER A 474 -39.18 -4.63 -5.70
N LEU A 475 -39.57 -5.36 -4.65
CA LEU A 475 -39.62 -6.82 -4.66
C LEU A 475 -40.50 -7.36 -5.80
N LYS A 476 -41.59 -6.66 -6.15
CA LYS A 476 -42.42 -6.99 -7.32
C LYS A 476 -41.65 -6.91 -8.65
N ASP A 477 -40.67 -6.01 -8.75
CA ASP A 477 -39.83 -5.84 -9.94
C ASP A 477 -38.70 -6.87 -10.00
N VAL A 478 -38.25 -7.35 -8.84
CA VAL A 478 -37.29 -8.48 -8.74
C VAL A 478 -37.97 -9.78 -9.16
N ILE A 479 -39.15 -10.08 -8.60
CA ILE A 479 -39.89 -11.32 -8.91
C ILE A 479 -40.28 -11.35 -10.40
N SER A 480 -40.92 -10.29 -10.91
CA SER A 480 -41.44 -10.28 -12.30
C SER A 480 -40.38 -10.23 -13.41
N LYS A 481 -39.09 -10.08 -13.08
CA LYS A 481 -37.99 -10.15 -14.06
C LYS A 481 -37.39 -11.54 -14.22
N GLY A 482 -37.57 -12.44 -13.26
CA GLY A 482 -37.07 -13.83 -13.32
C GLY A 482 -35.55 -14.01 -13.45
N THR A 483 -34.72 -12.95 -13.36
CA THR A 483 -33.28 -12.99 -13.68
C THR A 483 -32.40 -13.72 -12.65
N TYR A 484 -32.99 -14.33 -11.62
CA TYR A 484 -32.27 -14.95 -10.51
C TYR A 484 -32.93 -16.25 -10.07
N ASN A 485 -32.13 -17.30 -9.90
CA ASN A 485 -32.55 -18.54 -9.25
C ASN A 485 -32.66 -18.30 -7.73
N MET A 486 -33.82 -17.83 -7.28
CA MET A 486 -34.11 -17.68 -5.85
C MET A 486 -34.21 -19.07 -5.20
N ASP A 487 -33.17 -19.49 -4.48
CA ASP A 487 -33.19 -20.69 -3.65
C ASP A 487 -33.95 -20.47 -2.32
N ALA A 488 -34.09 -21.53 -1.52
CA ALA A 488 -34.78 -21.46 -0.24
C ALA A 488 -34.12 -20.49 0.75
N PHE A 489 -32.78 -20.38 0.76
CA PHE A 489 -32.06 -19.46 1.65
C PHE A 489 -32.27 -17.99 1.26
N PHE A 490 -32.28 -17.69 -0.03
CA PHE A 490 -32.57 -16.38 -0.59
C PHE A 490 -34.02 -15.95 -0.27
N ALA A 491 -34.99 -16.84 -0.49
CA ALA A 491 -36.40 -16.59 -0.17
C ALA A 491 -36.63 -16.37 1.34
N LEU A 492 -36.02 -17.21 2.19
CA LEU A 492 -36.08 -17.05 3.65
C LEU A 492 -35.41 -15.77 4.13
N SER A 493 -34.30 -15.35 3.51
CA SER A 493 -33.62 -14.09 3.83
C SER A 493 -34.48 -12.87 3.50
N ILE A 494 -35.14 -12.84 2.34
CA ILE A 494 -36.08 -11.77 1.96
C ILE A 494 -37.27 -11.71 2.94
N MET A 495 -37.85 -12.86 3.31
CA MET A 495 -38.95 -12.88 4.29
C MET A 495 -38.49 -12.44 5.69
N ARG A 496 -37.29 -12.86 6.14
CA ARG A 496 -36.68 -12.46 7.41
C ARG A 496 -36.47 -10.94 7.50
N ASP A 497 -36.02 -10.31 6.42
CA ASP A 497 -35.86 -8.86 6.35
C ASP A 497 -37.19 -8.12 6.47
N ILE A 498 -38.24 -8.58 5.79
CA ILE A 498 -39.59 -8.00 5.90
C ILE A 498 -40.14 -8.15 7.33
N ILE A 499 -39.93 -9.30 7.97
CA ILE A 499 -40.32 -9.53 9.36
C ILE A 499 -39.57 -8.60 10.32
N ASN A 500 -38.27 -8.38 10.10
CA ASN A 500 -37.48 -7.44 10.89
C ASN A 500 -37.98 -6.00 10.73
N GLY A 501 -38.24 -5.55 9.50
CA GLY A 501 -38.81 -4.24 9.22
C GLY A 501 -40.18 -4.05 9.87
N LEU A 502 -41.07 -5.04 9.77
CA LEU A 502 -42.39 -5.02 10.42
C LEU A 502 -42.29 -5.02 11.95
N SER A 503 -41.37 -5.79 12.54
CA SER A 503 -41.11 -5.82 13.99
C SER A 503 -40.70 -4.43 14.50
N ILE A 504 -39.87 -3.70 13.74
CA ILE A 504 -39.51 -2.30 14.05
C ILE A 504 -40.73 -1.37 13.95
N ILE A 505 -41.55 -1.47 12.90
CA ILE A 505 -42.75 -0.63 12.72
C ILE A 505 -43.78 -0.89 13.82
N HIS A 506 -44.05 -2.16 14.14
CA HIS A 506 -45.05 -2.55 15.14
C HIS A 506 -44.63 -2.19 16.56
N ASN A 507 -43.34 -2.27 16.87
CA ASN A 507 -42.82 -1.96 18.21
C ASN A 507 -42.43 -0.46 18.35
N SER A 508 -42.60 0.34 17.30
CA SER A 508 -42.46 1.80 17.34
C SER A 508 -43.75 2.51 17.73
N ASN A 509 -43.80 3.06 18.95
CA ASN A 509 -44.98 3.76 19.52
C ASN A 509 -45.58 4.89 18.64
N PHE A 510 -44.83 5.45 17.68
CA PHE A 510 -45.30 6.52 16.80
C PHE A 510 -45.78 6.05 15.41
N LEU A 511 -45.48 4.79 15.02
CA LEU A 511 -45.91 4.21 13.74
C LEU A 511 -47.11 3.27 13.92
N GLY A 512 -47.02 2.38 14.90
CA GLY A 512 -48.06 1.40 15.26
C GLY A 512 -48.24 0.26 14.25
N CYS A 513 -48.39 0.59 12.98
CA CYS A 513 -48.62 -0.31 11.85
C CYS A 513 -48.13 0.32 10.53
N HIS A 514 -48.06 -0.48 9.46
CA HIS A 514 -47.82 0.00 8.11
C HIS A 514 -49.12 0.34 7.37
N GLY A 515 -50.18 -0.45 7.54
CA GLY A 515 -51.54 -0.20 7.05
C GLY A 515 -51.78 -0.33 5.53
N ARG A 516 -50.70 -0.47 4.73
CA ARG A 516 -50.74 -0.67 3.27
C ARG A 516 -49.47 -1.38 2.79
N LEU A 517 -49.06 -2.47 3.45
CA LEU A 517 -47.90 -3.26 3.03
C LEU A 517 -48.20 -3.96 1.68
N SER A 518 -47.21 -4.03 0.79
CA SER A 518 -47.27 -4.77 -0.49
C SER A 518 -45.86 -5.00 -1.04
N SER A 519 -45.69 -5.94 -1.97
CA SER A 519 -44.40 -6.21 -2.63
C SER A 519 -43.84 -5.03 -3.43
N ARG A 520 -44.65 -4.00 -3.69
CA ARG A 520 -44.21 -2.74 -4.31
C ARG A 520 -43.56 -1.77 -3.31
N ASN A 521 -43.89 -1.91 -2.02
CA ASN A 521 -43.40 -1.04 -0.95
C ASN A 521 -42.18 -1.64 -0.24
N CYS A 522 -41.99 -2.96 -0.32
CA CYS A 522 -40.71 -3.61 -0.08
C CYS A 522 -39.76 -3.30 -1.25
N VAL A 523 -38.68 -2.56 -1.00
CA VAL A 523 -37.65 -2.20 -1.98
C VAL A 523 -36.30 -2.83 -1.62
N VAL A 524 -35.46 -3.11 -2.62
CA VAL A 524 -34.24 -3.92 -2.44
C VAL A 524 -32.99 -3.09 -2.71
N ASP A 525 -32.12 -2.96 -1.71
CA ASP A 525 -30.92 -2.12 -1.78
C ASP A 525 -29.76 -2.75 -2.58
N ASP A 526 -28.66 -2.00 -2.70
CA ASP A 526 -27.45 -2.43 -3.41
C ASP A 526 -26.75 -3.66 -2.77
N ARG A 527 -27.09 -4.01 -1.53
CA ARG A 527 -26.56 -5.15 -0.77
C ARG A 527 -27.60 -6.26 -0.56
N TRP A 528 -28.65 -6.30 -1.41
CA TRP A 528 -29.75 -7.27 -1.36
C TRP A 528 -30.61 -7.23 -0.08
N VAL A 529 -30.46 -6.21 0.76
CA VAL A 529 -31.29 -6.05 1.97
C VAL A 529 -32.67 -5.53 1.59
N VAL A 530 -33.73 -6.16 2.10
CA VAL A 530 -35.10 -5.69 1.88
C VAL A 530 -35.43 -4.57 2.88
N LYS A 531 -35.86 -3.44 2.32
CA LYS A 531 -36.21 -2.21 3.02
C LYS A 531 -37.68 -1.88 2.79
N ILE A 532 -38.46 -1.76 3.86
CA ILE A 532 -39.87 -1.36 3.76
C ILE A 532 -39.97 0.16 3.61
N SER A 533 -40.77 0.65 2.65
CA SER A 533 -40.98 2.07 2.34
C SER A 533 -42.48 2.44 2.40
N ASP A 534 -42.82 3.74 2.33
CA ASP A 534 -44.20 4.25 2.41
C ASP A 534 -44.93 4.00 3.75
N PHE A 535 -44.19 3.74 4.82
CA PHE A 535 -44.69 3.68 6.20
C PHE A 535 -44.86 5.07 6.84
N GLY A 536 -45.66 5.17 7.91
CA GLY A 536 -45.82 6.38 8.72
C GLY A 536 -46.67 7.52 8.12
N LEU A 537 -46.93 7.52 6.82
CA LEU A 537 -47.65 8.59 6.11
C LEU A 537 -49.19 8.42 6.13
N HIS A 538 -49.76 7.90 7.23
CA HIS A 538 -51.15 7.42 7.31
C HIS A 538 -52.21 8.42 6.81
N LYS A 539 -52.13 9.71 7.17
CA LYS A 539 -53.06 10.76 6.68
C LYS A 539 -53.04 10.90 5.16
N LEU A 540 -51.85 11.02 4.57
CA LEU A 540 -51.66 11.11 3.11
C LEU A 540 -52.15 9.83 2.42
N VAL A 541 -51.75 8.66 2.93
CA VAL A 541 -52.08 7.35 2.35
C VAL A 541 -53.57 7.02 2.40
N ASN A 542 -54.29 7.48 3.43
CA ASN A 542 -55.75 7.32 3.55
C ASN A 542 -56.54 8.34 2.71
N SER A 543 -55.99 9.53 2.46
CA SER A 543 -56.64 10.55 1.63
C SER A 543 -56.63 10.23 0.13
N ASP A 544 -55.69 9.41 -0.36
CA ASP A 544 -55.59 9.02 -1.78
C ASP A 544 -56.34 7.71 -2.07
N LYS A 545 -57.09 7.66 -3.17
CA LYS A 545 -58.04 6.58 -3.46
C LYS A 545 -57.32 5.26 -3.72
N LYS A 546 -57.59 4.24 -2.89
CA LYS A 546 -57.11 2.86 -3.09
C LYS A 546 -57.63 2.32 -4.44
N ARG A 547 -56.73 1.91 -5.34
CA ARG A 547 -57.09 1.23 -6.60
C ARG A 547 -57.41 -0.23 -6.33
N LYS A 548 -58.26 -0.86 -7.16
CA LYS A 548 -58.63 -2.29 -7.01
C LYS A 548 -57.39 -3.20 -7.00
N THR A 549 -56.41 -2.93 -7.87
CA THR A 549 -55.09 -3.60 -7.92
C THR A 549 -54.21 -3.44 -6.68
N ASP A 550 -54.54 -2.52 -5.78
CA ASP A 550 -53.78 -2.25 -4.56
C ASP A 550 -54.45 -2.89 -3.32
N LEU A 551 -55.65 -3.44 -3.49
CA LEU A 551 -56.38 -4.19 -2.46
C LEU A 551 -55.95 -5.67 -2.39
N LEU A 552 -55.18 -6.18 -3.35
CA LEU A 552 -54.79 -7.60 -3.42
C LEU A 552 -53.98 -8.09 -2.19
N TRP A 553 -53.27 -7.20 -1.50
CA TRP A 553 -52.57 -7.49 -0.23
C TRP A 553 -53.34 -7.01 1.01
N THR A 554 -54.50 -6.36 0.85
CA THR A 554 -55.28 -5.78 1.96
C THR A 554 -56.09 -6.86 2.67
N ALA A 555 -56.09 -6.86 4.00
CA ALA A 555 -56.78 -7.86 4.81
C ALA A 555 -58.33 -7.74 4.72
N PRO A 556 -59.09 -8.85 4.86
CA PRO A 556 -60.54 -8.86 4.68
C PRO A 556 -61.30 -7.86 5.55
N GLU A 557 -60.87 -7.65 6.80
CA GLU A 557 -61.48 -6.70 7.73
C GLU A 557 -61.40 -5.25 7.23
N LEU A 558 -60.27 -4.87 6.61
CA LEU A 558 -60.06 -3.54 6.01
C LEU A 558 -60.72 -3.39 4.63
N MET A 559 -61.25 -4.48 4.06
CA MET A 559 -62.16 -4.42 2.91
C MET A 559 -63.61 -4.30 3.36
N ARG A 560 -63.98 -4.89 4.51
CA ARG A 560 -65.34 -4.87 5.07
C ARG A 560 -65.72 -3.47 5.53
N ASP A 561 -64.97 -2.90 6.47
CA ASP A 561 -65.14 -1.52 6.96
C ASP A 561 -64.01 -0.62 6.44
N GLN A 562 -64.38 0.54 5.90
CA GLN A 562 -63.44 1.53 5.37
C GLN A 562 -63.02 2.59 6.42
N ASN A 563 -63.69 2.62 7.57
CA ASN A 563 -63.36 3.53 8.68
C ASN A 563 -62.23 3.00 9.58
N LEU A 564 -61.95 1.69 9.55
CA LEU A 564 -60.76 1.15 10.19
C LEU A 564 -59.50 1.61 9.44
N GLY A 565 -58.63 2.32 10.15
CA GLY A 565 -57.25 2.53 9.74
C GLY A 565 -56.45 1.22 9.72
N GLY A 566 -55.17 1.30 9.33
CA GLY A 566 -54.27 0.15 9.34
C GLY A 566 -54.16 -0.49 10.73
N SER A 567 -54.09 -1.83 10.79
CA SER A 567 -53.88 -2.59 12.02
C SER A 567 -52.63 -3.46 11.90
N LYS A 568 -52.02 -3.84 13.04
CA LYS A 568 -50.88 -4.77 13.06
C LYS A 568 -51.26 -6.10 12.41
N GLN A 569 -52.46 -6.60 12.71
CA GLN A 569 -53.01 -7.85 12.22
C GLN A 569 -53.25 -7.83 10.69
N ALA A 570 -53.57 -6.67 10.12
CA ALA A 570 -53.68 -6.51 8.68
C ALA A 570 -52.30 -6.55 7.99
N ASP A 571 -51.26 -5.97 8.59
CA ASP A 571 -49.90 -6.08 8.05
C ASP A 571 -49.40 -7.53 8.02
N ILE A 572 -49.77 -8.36 9.01
CA ILE A 572 -49.45 -9.79 9.04
C ILE A 572 -50.13 -10.55 7.89
N TYR A 573 -51.40 -10.23 7.59
CA TYR A 573 -52.08 -10.77 6.41
C TYR A 573 -51.38 -10.32 5.11
N SER A 574 -51.03 -9.03 4.99
CA SER A 574 -50.30 -8.52 3.83
C SER A 574 -48.93 -9.20 3.66
N PHE A 575 -48.23 -9.49 4.75
CA PHE A 575 -46.97 -10.25 4.74
C PHE A 575 -47.19 -11.67 4.19
N ALA A 576 -48.25 -12.38 4.58
CA ALA A 576 -48.55 -13.71 4.06
C ALA A 576 -48.77 -13.75 2.54
N ILE A 577 -49.45 -12.73 1.98
CA ILE A 577 -49.62 -12.60 0.53
C ILE A 577 -48.26 -12.36 -0.15
N ILE A 578 -47.41 -11.47 0.39
CA ILE A 578 -46.05 -11.23 -0.13
C ILE A 578 -45.18 -12.51 -0.02
N ALA A 579 -45.31 -13.28 1.06
CA ALA A 579 -44.62 -14.56 1.20
C ALA A 579 -45.03 -15.55 0.10
N SER A 580 -46.34 -15.66 -0.22
CA SER A 580 -46.79 -16.47 -1.35
C SER A 580 -46.26 -15.97 -2.71
N GLU A 581 -46.12 -14.65 -2.90
CA GLU A 581 -45.53 -14.02 -4.08
C GLU A 581 -44.03 -14.39 -4.24
N ILE A 582 -43.28 -14.45 -3.13
CA ILE A 582 -41.87 -14.87 -3.11
C ILE A 582 -41.73 -16.37 -3.43
N LEU A 583 -42.53 -17.23 -2.78
CA LEU A 583 -42.39 -18.69 -2.87
C LEU A 583 -42.87 -19.27 -4.21
N THR A 584 -43.94 -18.72 -4.77
CA THR A 584 -44.51 -19.19 -6.06
C THR A 584 -43.91 -18.48 -7.26
N ARG A 585 -43.16 -17.39 -7.05
CA ARG A 585 -42.63 -16.46 -8.09
C ARG A 585 -43.69 -15.84 -9.03
N LYS A 586 -44.97 -16.16 -8.84
CA LYS A 586 -46.13 -15.63 -9.56
C LYS A 586 -46.56 -14.28 -8.99
N SER A 587 -47.41 -13.56 -9.71
CA SER A 587 -48.02 -12.33 -9.20
C SER A 587 -49.07 -12.63 -8.10
N PRO A 588 -49.47 -11.64 -7.28
CA PRO A 588 -50.40 -11.88 -6.18
C PRO A 588 -51.70 -12.51 -6.68
N TRP A 589 -52.06 -13.67 -6.12
CA TRP A 589 -53.22 -14.47 -6.52
C TRP A 589 -53.19 -15.01 -7.97
N ASP A 590 -52.02 -15.05 -8.62
CA ASP A 590 -51.81 -15.57 -9.98
C ASP A 590 -52.69 -14.90 -11.07
N VAL A 591 -53.00 -13.61 -10.86
CA VAL A 591 -53.96 -12.80 -11.66
C VAL A 591 -53.53 -12.61 -13.12
N ASP A 592 -52.24 -12.74 -13.43
CA ASP A 592 -51.77 -12.62 -14.82
C ASP A 592 -52.03 -13.90 -15.64
N ASN A 593 -52.20 -15.07 -15.00
CA ASN A 593 -52.58 -16.33 -15.65
C ASN A 593 -54.07 -16.62 -15.50
N GLN A 594 -54.61 -16.47 -14.29
CA GLN A 594 -56.03 -16.67 -14.00
C GLN A 594 -56.83 -15.47 -14.54
N HIS A 595 -57.54 -15.68 -15.65
CA HIS A 595 -58.38 -14.67 -16.31
C HIS A 595 -59.58 -14.17 -15.47
N SER A 596 -59.65 -14.56 -14.20
CA SER A 596 -60.60 -14.14 -13.18
C SER A 596 -60.62 -12.63 -13.01
N ARG A 597 -61.81 -12.03 -13.07
CA ARG A 597 -61.97 -10.58 -12.95
C ARG A 597 -61.60 -10.14 -11.53
N ILE A 598 -60.61 -9.25 -11.38
CA ILE A 598 -60.09 -8.77 -10.06
C ILE A 598 -61.24 -8.33 -9.11
N GLU A 599 -62.32 -7.79 -9.67
CA GLU A 599 -63.52 -7.34 -8.95
C GLU A 599 -64.26 -8.49 -8.25
N GLU A 600 -64.29 -9.68 -8.85
CA GLU A 600 -64.91 -10.90 -8.31
C GLU A 600 -64.06 -11.51 -7.20
N LEU A 601 -62.74 -11.61 -7.41
CA LEU A 601 -61.80 -12.08 -6.38
C LEU A 601 -61.89 -11.20 -5.12
N LEU A 602 -61.87 -9.87 -5.28
CA LEU A 602 -62.03 -8.93 -4.16
C LEU A 602 -63.41 -9.04 -3.49
N TYR A 603 -64.47 -9.35 -4.23
CA TYR A 603 -65.80 -9.61 -3.66
C TYR A 603 -65.82 -10.89 -2.82
N LEU A 604 -65.22 -11.98 -3.30
CA LEU A 604 -65.13 -13.25 -2.56
C LEU A 604 -64.27 -13.11 -1.29
N VAL A 605 -63.11 -12.43 -1.38
CA VAL A 605 -62.27 -12.12 -0.21
C VAL A 605 -63.02 -11.22 0.80
N LYS A 606 -63.71 -10.17 0.34
CA LYS A 606 -64.52 -9.31 1.22
C LYS A 606 -65.67 -10.08 1.87
N ARG A 607 -66.37 -10.96 1.14
CA ARG A 607 -67.49 -11.76 1.65
C ARG A 607 -67.05 -12.77 2.71
N GLY A 608 -65.91 -13.41 2.51
CA GLY A 608 -65.44 -14.51 3.37
C GLY A 608 -66.35 -15.74 3.29
N GLY A 609 -66.19 -16.65 4.26
CA GLY A 609 -66.93 -17.90 4.36
C GLY A 609 -66.22 -18.90 5.28
N THR A 610 -66.70 -20.15 5.32
CA THR A 610 -66.03 -21.25 6.04
C THR A 610 -64.70 -21.64 5.38
N ASN A 611 -64.66 -21.65 4.04
CA ASN A 611 -63.44 -21.71 3.23
C ASN A 611 -63.30 -20.41 2.43
N PRO A 612 -62.72 -19.34 2.99
CA PRO A 612 -62.47 -18.11 2.26
C PRO A 612 -61.29 -18.30 1.28
N PRO A 613 -61.30 -17.68 0.10
CA PRO A 613 -60.24 -17.90 -0.89
C PRO A 613 -58.88 -17.43 -0.38
N ARG A 614 -57.81 -18.12 -0.78
CA ARG A 614 -56.40 -17.82 -0.51
C ARG A 614 -55.52 -18.18 -1.72
N PRO A 615 -54.33 -17.58 -1.88
CA PRO A 615 -53.35 -17.99 -2.90
C PRO A 615 -53.01 -19.48 -2.83
N ASN A 616 -52.81 -20.13 -3.98
CA ASN A 616 -52.35 -21.53 -4.01
C ASN A 616 -50.87 -21.62 -3.58
N LEU A 617 -50.54 -22.64 -2.80
CA LEU A 617 -49.18 -22.97 -2.34
C LEU A 617 -48.77 -24.40 -2.73
N GLN A 618 -49.37 -24.95 -3.78
CA GLN A 618 -48.99 -26.24 -4.36
C GLN A 618 -47.91 -26.07 -5.44
N ASP A 619 -47.99 -24.99 -6.22
CA ASP A 619 -47.00 -24.64 -7.26
C ASP A 619 -45.84 -23.86 -6.62
N ILE A 620 -44.82 -24.54 -6.09
CA ILE A 620 -43.65 -23.90 -5.48
C ILE A 620 -42.43 -24.08 -6.38
N ASP A 621 -41.97 -22.97 -6.97
CA ASP A 621 -40.83 -22.88 -7.90
C ASP A 621 -39.45 -23.06 -7.23
N ILE A 622 -39.41 -23.26 -5.91
CA ILE A 622 -38.20 -23.24 -5.09
C ILE A 622 -38.05 -24.58 -4.36
N PRO A 623 -36.98 -25.36 -4.63
CA PRO A 623 -36.75 -26.64 -3.97
C PRO A 623 -36.42 -26.49 -2.48
N ASP A 624 -36.61 -27.59 -1.72
CA ASP A 624 -36.14 -27.80 -0.35
C ASP A 624 -36.61 -26.78 0.71
N ILE A 625 -37.76 -26.15 0.51
CA ILE A 625 -38.42 -25.32 1.53
C ILE A 625 -38.95 -26.18 2.69
N ASN A 626 -38.58 -25.80 3.92
CA ASN A 626 -39.10 -26.39 5.14
C ASN A 626 -40.65 -26.23 5.23
N PRO A 627 -41.42 -27.32 5.31
CA PRO A 627 -42.89 -27.27 5.35
C PRO A 627 -43.48 -26.40 6.48
N ALA A 628 -42.77 -26.24 7.61
CA ALA A 628 -43.22 -25.39 8.71
C ALA A 628 -43.38 -23.91 8.31
N VAL A 629 -42.65 -23.44 7.29
CA VAL A 629 -42.79 -22.09 6.71
C VAL A 629 -44.14 -21.94 6.01
N LEU A 630 -44.63 -22.98 5.34
CA LEU A 630 -45.93 -22.99 4.67
C LEU A 630 -47.08 -22.99 5.69
N HIS A 631 -46.91 -23.65 6.84
CA HIS A 631 -47.84 -23.54 7.96
C HIS A 631 -47.85 -22.13 8.56
N LEU A 632 -46.68 -21.53 8.81
CA LEU A 632 -46.58 -20.15 9.31
C LEU A 632 -47.28 -19.13 8.39
N ILE A 633 -47.15 -19.27 7.06
CA ILE A 633 -47.86 -18.42 6.09
C ILE A 633 -49.39 -18.60 6.20
N ARG A 634 -49.87 -19.84 6.36
CA ARG A 634 -51.30 -20.14 6.55
C ARG A 634 -51.86 -19.53 7.84
N ASP A 635 -51.07 -19.51 8.91
CA ASP A 635 -51.46 -18.86 10.17
C ASP A 635 -51.44 -17.32 10.09
N CYS A 636 -50.54 -16.75 9.27
CA CYS A 636 -50.49 -15.31 9.05
C CYS A 636 -51.71 -14.76 8.28
N TRP A 637 -52.35 -15.56 7.40
CA TRP A 637 -53.54 -15.15 6.65
C TRP A 637 -54.89 -15.69 7.19
N GLN A 638 -54.96 -16.07 8.46
CA GLN A 638 -56.21 -16.50 9.09
C GLN A 638 -57.31 -15.43 8.94
N GLU A 639 -58.55 -15.87 8.76
CA GLU A 639 -59.69 -14.99 8.47
C GLU A 639 -59.92 -13.99 9.62
N GLU A 640 -60.06 -14.50 10.85
CA GLU A 640 -60.21 -13.69 12.06
C GLU A 640 -58.88 -13.01 12.47
N PRO A 641 -58.82 -11.66 12.60
CA PRO A 641 -57.59 -10.95 12.95
C PRO A 641 -56.97 -11.38 14.28
N LYS A 642 -57.77 -11.86 15.23
CA LYS A 642 -57.31 -12.35 16.55
C LYS A 642 -56.52 -13.66 16.48
N ASN A 643 -56.72 -14.45 15.43
CA ASN A 643 -56.10 -15.76 15.28
C ASN A 643 -54.75 -15.70 14.53
N ARG A 644 -54.39 -14.52 14.00
CA ARG A 644 -53.10 -14.30 13.32
C ARG A 644 -51.98 -14.12 14.36
N PRO A 645 -50.81 -14.76 14.19
CA PRO A 645 -49.71 -14.63 15.14
C PRO A 645 -49.15 -13.20 15.16
N THR A 646 -48.59 -12.81 16.30
CA THR A 646 -47.90 -11.51 16.45
C THR A 646 -46.54 -11.51 15.74
N ILE A 647 -46.05 -10.34 15.34
CA ILE A 647 -44.79 -10.23 14.58
C ILE A 647 -43.59 -10.83 15.31
N ASP A 648 -43.55 -10.76 16.64
CA ASP A 648 -42.45 -11.30 17.42
C ASP A 648 -42.54 -12.83 17.60
N GLN A 649 -43.74 -13.42 17.52
CA GLN A 649 -43.93 -14.87 17.37
C GLN A 649 -43.49 -15.36 15.99
N ILE A 650 -43.86 -14.65 14.92
CA ILE A 650 -43.40 -14.95 13.55
C ILE A 650 -41.87 -14.88 13.46
N LYS A 651 -41.27 -13.87 14.11
CA LYS A 651 -39.82 -13.66 14.18
C LYS A 651 -39.09 -14.75 14.97
N SER A 652 -39.65 -15.24 16.07
CA SER A 652 -39.04 -16.35 16.83
C SER A 652 -39.12 -17.68 16.06
N LEU A 653 -40.24 -17.97 15.40
CA LEU A 653 -40.42 -19.16 14.55
C LEU A 653 -39.50 -19.14 13.32
N MET A 654 -39.40 -18.02 12.61
CA MET A 654 -38.42 -17.90 11.51
C MET A 654 -36.98 -18.02 11.98
N LYS A 655 -36.65 -17.56 13.20
CA LYS A 655 -35.31 -17.71 13.78
C LYS A 655 -34.99 -19.17 14.16
N SER A 656 -35.97 -19.98 14.58
CA SER A 656 -35.74 -21.42 14.82
C SER A 656 -35.73 -22.25 13.54
N MET A 657 -36.38 -21.80 12.46
CA MET A 657 -36.37 -22.46 11.15
C MET A 657 -35.15 -22.12 10.27
N SER A 658 -34.39 -21.05 10.57
CA SER A 658 -33.28 -20.56 9.75
C SER A 658 -31.91 -20.83 10.41
N GLY A 659 -31.15 -21.79 9.88
CA GLY A 659 -29.82 -22.15 10.39
C GLY A 659 -28.71 -21.18 9.98
N ARG A 660 -27.95 -20.67 10.96
CA ARG A 660 -26.82 -19.71 10.87
C ARG A 660 -27.15 -18.34 10.24
N ASN A 661 -26.55 -17.29 10.81
CA ASN A 661 -26.63 -15.92 10.29
C ASN A 661 -25.59 -15.69 9.19
N LEU A 662 -25.77 -16.32 8.03
CA LEU A 662 -25.04 -15.95 6.81
C LEU A 662 -25.69 -14.69 6.19
N ASN A 663 -24.88 -13.82 5.58
CA ASN A 663 -25.39 -12.67 4.84
C ASN A 663 -25.81 -13.10 3.43
N LEU A 664 -26.84 -12.46 2.89
CA LEU A 664 -27.37 -12.81 1.57
C LEU A 664 -26.37 -12.50 0.43
N MET A 665 -25.55 -11.46 0.58
CA MET A 665 -24.48 -11.15 -0.37
C MET A 665 -23.42 -12.26 -0.43
N ASP A 666 -22.99 -12.79 0.72
CA ASP A 666 -21.92 -13.79 0.80
C ASP A 666 -22.34 -15.11 0.13
N HIS A 667 -23.60 -15.51 0.33
CA HIS A 667 -24.21 -16.66 -0.33
C HIS A 667 -24.33 -16.48 -1.86
N ILE A 668 -24.71 -15.28 -2.31
CA ILE A 668 -24.76 -14.94 -3.74
C ILE A 668 -23.36 -14.89 -4.35
N PHE A 669 -22.36 -14.40 -3.62
CA PHE A 669 -20.96 -14.45 -4.06
C PHE A 669 -20.49 -15.91 -4.23
N ALA A 670 -20.69 -16.78 -3.24
CA ALA A 670 -20.34 -18.20 -3.35
C ALA A 670 -21.05 -18.90 -4.53
N MET A 671 -22.33 -18.59 -4.78
CA MET A 671 -23.08 -19.10 -5.94
C MET A 671 -22.49 -18.61 -7.28
N VAL A 672 -22.11 -17.32 -7.36
CA VAL A 672 -21.51 -16.72 -8.57
C VAL A 672 -20.07 -17.20 -8.78
N GLU A 673 -19.32 -17.42 -7.72
CA GLU A 673 -17.95 -17.93 -7.73
C GLU A 673 -17.92 -19.38 -8.24
N ALA A 674 -18.70 -20.29 -7.65
CA ALA A 674 -18.82 -21.67 -8.13
C ALA A 674 -19.35 -21.77 -9.58
N TYR A 675 -20.23 -20.85 -10.00
CA TYR A 675 -20.68 -20.77 -11.40
C TYR A 675 -19.58 -20.24 -12.34
N ALA A 676 -18.77 -19.28 -11.88
CA ALA A 676 -17.65 -18.74 -12.64
C ALA A 676 -16.50 -19.74 -12.78
N GLU A 677 -16.17 -20.49 -11.72
CA GLU A 677 -15.16 -21.56 -11.75
C GLU A 677 -15.50 -22.60 -12.82
N ASN A 678 -16.71 -23.17 -12.76
CA ASN A 678 -17.22 -24.14 -13.73
C ASN A 678 -17.20 -23.60 -15.18
N LEU A 679 -17.57 -22.33 -15.38
CA LEU A 679 -17.50 -21.70 -16.70
C LEU A 679 -16.04 -21.45 -17.16
N THR A 680 -15.10 -21.16 -16.26
CA THR A 680 -13.68 -21.03 -16.61
C THR A 680 -13.04 -22.38 -16.96
N GLU A 681 -13.50 -23.48 -16.37
CA GLU A 681 -13.07 -24.83 -16.72
C GLU A 681 -13.54 -25.19 -18.16
N GLU A 682 -14.82 -24.97 -18.49
CA GLU A 682 -15.33 -25.17 -19.86
C GLU A 682 -14.57 -24.32 -20.90
N VAL A 683 -14.29 -23.05 -20.59
CA VAL A 683 -13.52 -22.17 -21.49
C VAL A 683 -12.04 -22.60 -21.61
N ALA A 684 -11.45 -23.17 -20.55
CA ALA A 684 -10.08 -23.69 -20.59
C ALA A 684 -9.98 -24.93 -21.51
N GLU A 685 -10.96 -25.85 -21.46
CA GLU A 685 -11.01 -26.97 -22.40
C GLU A 685 -11.17 -26.50 -23.86
N ARG A 686 -12.14 -25.61 -24.12
CA ARG A 686 -12.40 -25.10 -25.47
C ARG A 686 -11.24 -24.32 -26.07
N THR A 687 -10.49 -23.57 -25.26
CA THR A 687 -9.30 -22.85 -25.74
C THR A 687 -8.12 -23.77 -26.02
N LYS A 688 -8.00 -24.90 -25.30
CA LYS A 688 -7.02 -25.96 -25.61
C LYS A 688 -7.32 -26.63 -26.96
N GLU A 689 -8.56 -27.03 -27.23
CA GLU A 689 -8.98 -27.59 -28.53
C GLU A 689 -8.58 -26.67 -29.70
N LEU A 690 -8.90 -25.37 -29.58
CA LEU A 690 -8.64 -24.35 -30.60
C LEU A 690 -7.14 -24.18 -30.91
N VAL A 691 -6.27 -24.29 -29.90
CA VAL A 691 -4.81 -24.21 -30.06
C VAL A 691 -4.27 -25.42 -30.83
N GLU A 692 -4.79 -26.62 -30.57
CA GLU A 692 -4.39 -27.84 -31.28
C GLU A 692 -4.85 -27.84 -32.75
N GLU A 693 -6.06 -27.35 -33.04
CA GLU A 693 -6.54 -27.14 -34.42
C GLU A 693 -5.71 -26.10 -35.17
N LYS A 694 -5.45 -24.94 -34.56
CA LYS A 694 -4.63 -23.88 -35.17
C LYS A 694 -3.24 -24.39 -35.55
N LYS A 695 -2.61 -25.20 -34.69
CA LYS A 695 -1.29 -25.80 -34.96
C LYS A 695 -1.29 -26.72 -36.18
N LYS A 696 -2.38 -27.45 -36.43
CA LYS A 696 -2.54 -28.31 -37.63
C LYS A 696 -2.71 -27.46 -38.89
N SER A 697 -3.51 -26.40 -38.82
CA SER A 697 -3.74 -25.46 -39.93
C SER A 697 -2.45 -24.74 -40.35
N ASP A 698 -1.70 -24.19 -39.38
CA ASP A 698 -0.41 -23.52 -39.60
C ASP A 698 0.59 -24.42 -40.34
N LEU A 699 0.67 -25.71 -39.98
CA LEU A 699 1.60 -26.67 -40.60
C LEU A 699 1.25 -26.97 -42.07
N LEU A 700 -0.03 -26.98 -42.44
CA LEU A 700 -0.47 -27.17 -43.82
C LEU A 700 -0.13 -25.95 -44.69
N LEU A 701 -0.29 -24.74 -44.16
CA LEU A 701 0.02 -23.51 -44.90
C LEU A 701 1.52 -23.41 -45.26
N TYR A 702 2.42 -23.75 -44.33
CA TYR A 702 3.86 -23.77 -44.59
C TYR A 702 4.33 -24.85 -45.60
N ARG A 703 3.45 -25.78 -46.01
CA ARG A 703 3.72 -26.74 -47.09
C ARG A 703 3.25 -26.25 -48.47
N MET A 704 2.39 -25.24 -48.52
CA MET A 704 1.85 -24.68 -49.76
C MET A 704 2.53 -23.37 -50.17
N LEU A 705 3.14 -22.64 -49.21
CA LEU A 705 3.77 -21.33 -49.43
C LEU A 705 5.09 -21.22 -48.66
N PRO A 706 6.05 -20.39 -49.13
CA PRO A 706 7.25 -20.06 -48.36
C PRO A 706 6.89 -19.49 -46.98
N ARG A 707 7.65 -19.83 -45.92
CA ARG A 707 7.30 -19.43 -44.54
C ARG A 707 7.08 -17.93 -44.36
N GLN A 708 7.97 -17.09 -44.92
CA GLN A 708 7.85 -15.62 -44.91
C GLN A 708 6.55 -15.11 -45.56
N VAL A 709 6.09 -15.77 -46.63
CA VAL A 709 4.85 -15.46 -47.35
C VAL A 709 3.64 -15.91 -46.53
N ALA A 710 3.68 -17.13 -45.98
CA ALA A 710 2.65 -17.69 -45.13
C ALA A 710 2.43 -16.88 -43.83
N ASP A 711 3.50 -16.44 -43.17
CA ASP A 711 3.41 -15.64 -41.94
C ASP A 711 2.90 -14.21 -42.20
N ASN A 712 3.25 -13.60 -43.34
CA ASN A 712 2.65 -12.31 -43.75
C ASN A 712 1.14 -12.45 -44.01
N LEU A 713 0.70 -13.53 -44.69
CA LEU A 713 -0.72 -13.81 -44.90
C LEU A 713 -1.46 -14.10 -43.59
N LYS A 714 -0.86 -14.87 -42.67
CA LYS A 714 -1.41 -15.10 -41.31
C LYS A 714 -1.50 -13.82 -40.47
N ALA A 715 -0.64 -12.85 -40.73
CA ALA A 715 -0.69 -11.51 -40.14
C ALA A 715 -1.65 -10.56 -40.88
N GLY A 716 -2.41 -11.03 -41.88
CA GLY A 716 -3.36 -10.23 -42.65
C GLY A 716 -2.71 -9.21 -43.60
N LYS A 717 -1.40 -9.32 -43.85
CA LYS A 717 -0.67 -8.42 -44.76
C LYS A 717 -0.83 -8.90 -46.20
N ALA A 718 -0.99 -7.94 -47.12
CA ALA A 718 -0.80 -8.21 -48.54
C ALA A 718 0.66 -8.62 -48.80
N VAL A 719 0.87 -9.56 -49.72
CA VAL A 719 2.21 -9.95 -50.18
C VAL A 719 2.43 -9.33 -51.54
N GLU A 720 3.19 -8.23 -51.54
CA GLU A 720 3.57 -7.48 -52.74
C GLU A 720 4.55 -8.30 -53.61
N PRO A 721 4.45 -8.26 -54.95
CA PRO A 721 5.45 -8.86 -55.83
C PRO A 721 6.82 -8.18 -55.68
N GLU A 722 7.89 -8.98 -55.58
CA GLU A 722 9.28 -8.52 -55.48
C GLU A 722 10.04 -8.81 -56.79
N SER A 723 10.88 -7.86 -57.22
CA SER A 723 11.77 -8.03 -58.38
C SER A 723 13.18 -8.45 -57.94
N PHE A 724 13.64 -9.61 -58.40
CA PHE A 724 14.96 -10.17 -58.12
C PHE A 724 15.89 -9.98 -59.32
N ASP A 725 17.08 -9.42 -59.08
CA ASP A 725 17.99 -8.94 -60.14
C ASP A 725 18.78 -10.07 -60.82
N ASN A 726 19.15 -11.10 -60.04
CA ASN A 726 19.75 -12.34 -60.52
C ASN A 726 19.15 -13.52 -59.76
N VAL A 727 18.52 -14.43 -60.48
CA VAL A 727 18.07 -15.75 -60.00
C VAL A 727 18.42 -16.78 -61.06
N THR A 728 18.64 -18.04 -60.66
CA THR A 728 18.77 -19.14 -61.62
C THR A 728 17.47 -19.95 -61.60
N VAL A 729 16.80 -19.99 -62.74
CA VAL A 729 15.58 -20.78 -62.96
C VAL A 729 15.96 -22.12 -63.61
N PHE A 730 15.38 -23.20 -63.10
CA PHE A 730 15.56 -24.58 -63.54
C PHE A 730 14.26 -25.12 -64.10
N PHE A 731 14.35 -25.73 -65.28
CA PHE A 731 13.33 -26.59 -65.86
C PHE A 731 13.90 -28.00 -66.05
N SER A 732 13.11 -29.02 -65.74
CA SER A 732 13.37 -30.40 -66.17
C SER A 732 12.17 -31.01 -66.88
N ASP A 733 12.43 -31.89 -67.84
CA ASP A 733 11.45 -32.60 -68.67
C ASP A 733 11.79 -34.11 -68.72
N VAL A 734 10.79 -35.00 -68.75
CA VAL A 734 11.04 -36.46 -68.86
C VAL A 734 10.96 -36.87 -70.33
N VAL A 735 12.13 -37.14 -70.91
CA VAL A 735 12.31 -37.38 -72.34
C VAL A 735 11.47 -38.59 -72.79
N GLN A 736 10.52 -38.33 -73.69
CA GLN A 736 9.54 -39.30 -74.21
C GLN A 736 8.56 -39.87 -73.15
N PHE A 737 8.23 -39.10 -72.11
CA PHE A 737 7.28 -39.52 -71.07
C PHE A 737 5.95 -40.04 -71.62
N THR A 738 5.37 -39.42 -72.66
CA THR A 738 4.12 -39.89 -73.28
C THR A 738 4.24 -41.33 -73.81
N THR A 739 5.39 -41.68 -74.39
CA THR A 739 5.68 -43.04 -74.87
C THR A 739 5.88 -44.01 -73.71
N LEU A 740 6.50 -43.57 -72.60
CA LEU A 740 6.63 -44.38 -71.39
C LEU A 740 5.27 -44.64 -70.74
N ALA A 741 4.48 -43.59 -70.52
CA ALA A 741 3.13 -43.65 -69.95
C ALA A 741 2.18 -44.54 -70.77
N SER A 742 2.31 -44.56 -72.10
CA SER A 742 1.52 -45.45 -72.98
C SER A 742 1.77 -46.96 -72.76
N LYS A 743 2.87 -47.33 -72.10
CA LYS A 743 3.21 -48.72 -71.72
C LYS A 743 2.69 -49.11 -70.33
N CYS A 744 2.08 -48.18 -69.60
CA CYS A 744 1.68 -48.33 -68.20
C CYS A 744 0.16 -48.17 -68.03
N THR A 745 -0.44 -48.81 -67.02
CA THR A 745 -1.81 -48.47 -66.61
C THR A 745 -1.84 -47.11 -65.88
N PRO A 746 -2.95 -46.36 -65.89
CA PRO A 746 -3.01 -45.05 -65.23
C PRO A 746 -2.60 -45.06 -63.75
N LEU A 747 -2.94 -46.11 -63.00
CA LEU A 747 -2.53 -46.25 -61.60
C LEU A 747 -1.01 -46.49 -61.45
N GLN A 748 -0.41 -47.23 -62.39
CA GLN A 748 1.04 -47.41 -62.45
C GLN A 748 1.78 -46.13 -62.85
N VAL A 749 1.20 -45.30 -63.72
CA VAL A 749 1.75 -43.97 -64.06
C VAL A 749 1.71 -43.05 -62.83
N VAL A 750 0.60 -43.01 -62.08
CA VAL A 750 0.49 -42.20 -60.86
C VAL A 750 1.51 -42.64 -59.80
N ASN A 751 1.68 -43.95 -59.57
CA ASN A 751 2.70 -44.43 -58.64
C ASN A 751 4.13 -44.14 -59.12
N LEU A 752 4.42 -44.35 -60.41
CA LEU A 752 5.70 -44.00 -61.04
C LEU A 752 6.06 -42.52 -60.85
N LEU A 753 5.09 -41.62 -61.06
CA LEU A 753 5.28 -40.19 -60.81
C LEU A 753 5.45 -39.90 -59.32
N ASN A 754 4.64 -40.47 -58.42
CA ASN A 754 4.78 -40.26 -56.98
C ASN A 754 6.14 -40.73 -56.43
N ASP A 755 6.65 -41.87 -56.88
CA ASP A 755 7.97 -42.40 -56.49
C ASP A 755 9.10 -41.49 -56.99
N LEU A 756 9.01 -41.06 -58.26
CA LEU A 756 9.98 -40.15 -58.88
C LEU A 756 9.96 -38.75 -58.22
N TYR A 757 8.77 -38.24 -57.94
CA TYR A 757 8.56 -36.93 -57.31
C TYR A 757 9.01 -36.94 -55.85
N SER A 758 8.79 -38.03 -55.11
CA SER A 758 9.30 -38.18 -53.74
C SER A 758 10.83 -38.18 -53.70
N LEU A 759 11.47 -38.79 -54.70
CA LEU A 759 12.93 -38.79 -54.86
C LEU A 759 13.46 -37.39 -55.21
N PHE A 760 12.77 -36.64 -56.07
CA PHE A 760 13.18 -35.28 -56.44
C PHE A 760 12.91 -34.25 -55.35
N ASP A 761 11.78 -34.32 -54.64
CA ASP A 761 11.48 -33.42 -53.52
C ASP A 761 12.48 -33.58 -52.37
N ALA A 762 12.95 -34.80 -52.09
CA ALA A 762 14.03 -35.05 -51.14
C ALA A 762 15.39 -34.48 -51.58
N ILE A 763 15.65 -34.38 -52.88
CA ILE A 763 16.88 -33.73 -53.41
C ILE A 763 16.72 -32.21 -53.41
N ILE A 764 15.52 -31.68 -53.66
CA ILE A 764 15.22 -30.24 -53.55
C ILE A 764 15.39 -29.79 -52.10
N GLU A 765 14.82 -30.49 -51.11
CA GLU A 765 14.95 -30.14 -49.68
C GLU A 765 16.41 -30.19 -49.17
N ALA A 766 17.30 -30.90 -49.87
CA ALA A 766 18.72 -30.98 -49.55
C ALA A 766 19.60 -29.87 -50.18
N ASN A 767 19.04 -28.96 -51.00
CA ASN A 767 19.75 -27.83 -51.62
C ASN A 767 19.00 -26.51 -51.34
N ASP A 768 19.64 -25.34 -51.50
CA ASP A 768 18.96 -24.04 -51.35
C ASP A 768 18.15 -23.69 -52.61
N VAL A 769 17.04 -24.41 -52.80
CA VAL A 769 16.19 -24.36 -54.00
C VAL A 769 14.71 -24.37 -53.61
N TYR A 770 13.93 -23.43 -54.15
CA TYR A 770 12.48 -23.40 -54.01
C TYR A 770 11.79 -24.13 -55.17
N LYS A 771 10.93 -25.11 -54.85
CA LYS A 771 9.99 -25.75 -55.78
C LYS A 771 8.81 -24.81 -56.02
N VAL A 772 8.66 -24.32 -57.25
CA VAL A 772 7.58 -23.38 -57.63
C VAL A 772 6.31 -24.16 -57.94
N GLU A 773 6.37 -25.04 -58.95
CA GLU A 773 5.29 -25.93 -59.35
C GLU A 773 5.83 -27.07 -60.24
N THR A 774 4.99 -28.09 -60.48
CA THR A 774 5.25 -29.17 -61.45
C THR A 774 4.50 -28.87 -62.73
N ILE A 775 5.20 -28.89 -63.87
CA ILE A 775 4.65 -28.58 -65.19
C ILE A 775 4.59 -29.88 -65.99
N GLY A 776 3.42 -30.52 -66.01
CA GLY A 776 3.26 -31.87 -66.56
C GLY A 776 4.04 -32.91 -65.74
N ASP A 777 4.91 -33.64 -66.41
CA ASP A 777 5.93 -34.55 -65.84
C ASP A 777 7.25 -33.84 -65.45
N GLY A 778 7.33 -32.52 -65.69
CA GLY A 778 8.49 -31.68 -65.40
C GLY A 778 8.42 -30.88 -64.10
N TYR A 779 9.56 -30.28 -63.71
CA TYR A 779 9.71 -29.44 -62.52
C TYR A 779 10.11 -28.02 -62.89
N LEU A 780 9.46 -27.03 -62.26
CA LEU A 780 9.94 -25.65 -62.20
C LEU A 780 10.51 -25.38 -60.80
N CYS A 781 11.84 -25.23 -60.74
CA CYS A 781 12.58 -24.92 -59.53
C CYS A 781 13.39 -23.64 -59.71
N VAL A 782 13.76 -22.98 -58.62
CA VAL A 782 14.51 -21.72 -58.66
C VAL A 782 15.38 -21.55 -57.43
N SER A 783 16.51 -20.86 -57.58
CA SER A 783 17.37 -20.46 -56.47
C SER A 783 17.71 -18.96 -56.58
N GLY A 784 17.99 -18.33 -55.44
CA GLY A 784 18.11 -16.86 -55.32
C GLY A 784 16.78 -16.14 -55.01
N LEU A 785 15.67 -16.88 -54.88
CA LEU A 785 14.38 -16.40 -54.37
C LEU A 785 13.67 -17.52 -53.59
N PRO A 786 12.80 -17.21 -52.61
CA PRO A 786 12.47 -15.87 -52.11
C PRO A 786 13.61 -15.26 -51.27
N HIS A 787 14.63 -16.04 -50.90
CA HIS A 787 15.83 -15.55 -50.25
C HIS A 787 16.98 -15.38 -51.26
N ARG A 788 17.59 -14.19 -51.26
CA ARG A 788 18.69 -13.82 -52.15
C ARG A 788 20.01 -14.40 -51.63
N ASN A 789 20.53 -15.46 -52.25
CA ASN A 789 21.76 -16.17 -51.85
C ASN A 789 23.03 -15.70 -52.58
N GLY A 790 23.12 -14.40 -52.89
CA GLY A 790 24.28 -13.82 -53.58
C GLY A 790 24.45 -14.40 -54.99
N ASN A 791 25.62 -14.97 -55.29
CA ASN A 791 25.88 -15.67 -56.55
C ASN A 791 25.68 -17.20 -56.44
N GLU A 792 25.23 -17.73 -55.30
CA GLU A 792 25.17 -19.18 -55.08
C GLU A 792 23.99 -19.84 -55.83
N HIS A 793 22.98 -19.09 -56.26
CA HIS A 793 21.85 -19.60 -57.05
C HIS A 793 22.27 -20.46 -58.26
N ALA A 794 23.31 -20.07 -58.98
CA ALA A 794 23.81 -20.83 -60.13
C ALA A 794 24.54 -22.12 -59.72
N LYS A 795 25.21 -22.11 -58.56
CA LYS A 795 25.89 -23.26 -57.97
C LYS A 795 24.88 -24.27 -57.42
N GLU A 796 23.84 -23.83 -56.73
CA GLU A 796 22.82 -24.73 -56.16
C GLU A 796 21.91 -25.33 -57.23
N ILE A 797 21.53 -24.58 -58.27
CA ILE A 797 20.85 -25.17 -59.43
C ILE A 797 21.76 -26.13 -60.22
N ALA A 798 23.08 -25.88 -60.31
CA ALA A 798 24.01 -26.84 -60.90
C ALA A 798 24.17 -28.12 -60.05
N ASN A 799 24.20 -28.01 -58.71
CA ASN A 799 24.17 -29.15 -57.80
C ASN A 799 22.87 -29.96 -57.96
N LEU A 800 21.71 -29.30 -57.96
CA LEU A 800 20.40 -29.90 -58.20
C LEU A 800 20.35 -30.65 -59.54
N SER A 801 20.84 -30.02 -60.61
CA SER A 801 20.90 -30.60 -61.95
C SER A 801 21.71 -31.89 -61.99
N LEU A 802 22.89 -31.90 -61.36
CA LEU A 802 23.73 -33.10 -61.26
C LEU A 802 23.07 -34.17 -60.39
N GLY A 803 22.45 -33.80 -59.27
CA GLY A 803 21.75 -34.71 -58.35
C GLY A 803 20.53 -35.38 -58.98
N PHE A 804 19.74 -34.65 -59.78
CA PHE A 804 18.61 -35.20 -60.54
C PHE A 804 19.11 -36.21 -61.58
N MET A 805 20.13 -35.86 -62.35
CA MET A 805 20.73 -36.76 -63.34
C MET A 805 21.32 -38.02 -62.69
N GLU A 806 21.96 -37.89 -61.52
CA GLU A 806 22.46 -39.03 -60.75
C GLU A 806 21.32 -39.94 -60.26
N ALA A 807 20.30 -39.37 -59.60
CA ALA A 807 19.15 -40.10 -59.09
C ALA A 807 18.41 -40.89 -60.18
N VAL A 808 18.19 -40.28 -61.36
CA VAL A 808 17.56 -40.92 -62.52
C VAL A 808 18.36 -42.12 -63.05
N THR A 809 19.70 -42.10 -63.01
CA THR A 809 20.48 -43.28 -63.43
C THR A 809 20.29 -44.49 -62.52
N THR A 810 19.99 -44.25 -61.24
CA THR A 810 19.76 -45.28 -60.21
C THR A 810 18.31 -45.76 -60.18
N PHE A 811 17.35 -44.86 -60.43
CA PHE A 811 15.91 -45.14 -60.43
C PHE A 811 15.50 -46.24 -61.43
N ARG A 812 14.61 -47.16 -61.00
CA ARG A 812 14.10 -48.26 -61.84
C ARG A 812 12.60 -48.39 -61.67
N ILE A 813 11.91 -48.59 -62.80
CA ILE A 813 10.45 -48.73 -62.84
C ILE A 813 10.12 -50.19 -62.47
N PRO A 814 9.41 -50.46 -61.35
CA PRO A 814 9.23 -51.85 -60.87
C PRO A 814 8.47 -52.76 -61.85
N HIS A 815 7.65 -52.17 -62.71
CA HIS A 815 6.83 -52.87 -63.71
C HIS A 815 7.41 -52.82 -65.14
N LEU A 816 8.50 -52.06 -65.39
CA LEU A 816 9.20 -51.97 -66.68
C LEU A 816 10.73 -51.89 -66.45
N PRO A 817 11.37 -52.96 -65.90
CA PRO A 817 12.74 -52.89 -65.40
C PRO A 817 13.83 -52.66 -66.46
N ASN A 818 13.51 -52.88 -67.74
CA ASN A 818 14.41 -52.64 -68.88
C ASN A 818 14.31 -51.21 -69.44
N GLU A 819 13.21 -50.51 -69.20
CA GLU A 819 13.04 -49.12 -69.60
C GLU A 819 13.78 -48.21 -68.60
N ARG A 820 14.30 -47.08 -69.07
CA ARG A 820 14.94 -46.08 -68.20
C ARG A 820 14.27 -44.74 -68.40
N VAL A 821 13.90 -44.11 -67.30
CA VAL A 821 13.59 -42.68 -67.27
C VAL A 821 14.85 -41.93 -67.73
N LEU A 822 14.68 -40.96 -68.62
CA LEU A 822 15.73 -40.03 -69.04
C LEU A 822 15.19 -38.62 -68.81
N ILE A 823 16.01 -37.77 -68.19
CA ILE A 823 15.62 -36.38 -67.93
C ILE A 823 16.51 -35.44 -68.72
N ARG A 824 15.86 -34.39 -69.22
CA ARG A 824 16.46 -33.22 -69.84
C ARG A 824 16.37 -32.08 -68.84
N VAL A 825 17.41 -31.25 -68.77
CA VAL A 825 17.51 -30.13 -67.83
C VAL A 825 17.94 -28.88 -68.58
N GLY A 826 17.26 -27.77 -68.31
CA GLY A 826 17.64 -26.43 -68.74
C GLY A 826 17.73 -25.47 -67.57
N GLY A 827 18.80 -24.69 -67.54
CA GLY A 827 18.99 -23.61 -66.56
C GLY A 827 19.27 -22.29 -67.28
N HIS A 828 18.74 -21.20 -66.75
CA HIS A 828 19.13 -19.85 -67.16
C HIS A 828 19.16 -18.90 -65.97
N THR A 829 20.04 -17.90 -66.02
CA THR A 829 20.28 -16.94 -64.95
C THR A 829 19.99 -15.52 -65.45
N GLY A 830 19.19 -14.78 -64.69
CA GLY A 830 18.81 -13.41 -65.03
C GLY A 830 17.75 -12.85 -64.08
N PRO A 831 17.20 -11.66 -64.36
CA PRO A 831 16.20 -11.02 -63.51
C PRO A 831 14.82 -11.68 -63.61
N CYS A 832 14.07 -11.71 -62.51
CA CYS A 832 12.72 -12.27 -62.44
C CYS A 832 11.90 -11.59 -61.33
N THR A 833 10.61 -11.34 -61.57
CA THR A 833 9.67 -10.89 -60.55
C THR A 833 8.92 -12.11 -59.97
N ALA A 834 8.71 -12.15 -58.65
CA ALA A 834 7.96 -13.22 -57.99
C ALA A 834 6.89 -12.64 -57.06
N GLY A 835 5.71 -13.27 -56.99
CA GLY A 835 4.59 -12.75 -56.18
C GLY A 835 3.45 -13.75 -55.98
N VAL A 836 2.57 -13.46 -55.02
CA VAL A 836 1.41 -14.31 -54.72
C VAL A 836 0.24 -13.99 -55.67
N VAL A 837 -0.30 -15.02 -56.30
CA VAL A 837 -1.40 -14.95 -57.27
C VAL A 837 -2.58 -15.79 -56.77
N GLY A 838 -3.77 -15.19 -56.77
CA GLY A 838 -5.03 -15.82 -56.33
C GLY A 838 -5.36 -15.57 -54.85
N LEU A 839 -6.65 -15.35 -54.55
CA LEU A 839 -7.14 -15.12 -53.18
C LEU A 839 -7.60 -16.41 -52.49
N THR A 840 -8.31 -17.29 -53.21
CA THR A 840 -8.90 -18.53 -52.68
C THR A 840 -7.93 -19.72 -52.68
N MET A 841 -6.91 -19.67 -53.53
CA MET A 841 -5.84 -20.67 -53.63
C MET A 841 -4.54 -19.95 -54.01
N PRO A 842 -3.88 -19.28 -53.05
CA PRO A 842 -2.68 -18.50 -53.31
C PRO A 842 -1.53 -19.40 -53.80
N ARG A 843 -0.92 -19.05 -54.94
CA ARG A 843 0.32 -19.64 -55.45
C ARG A 843 1.42 -18.59 -55.53
N TYR A 844 2.68 -18.97 -55.32
CA TYR A 844 3.82 -18.07 -55.47
C TYR A 844 4.42 -18.23 -56.88
N CYS A 845 4.07 -17.32 -57.79
CA CYS A 845 4.35 -17.44 -59.22
C CYS A 845 5.55 -16.59 -59.66
N LEU A 846 6.21 -17.00 -60.74
CA LEU A 846 7.35 -16.32 -61.36
C LEU A 846 7.00 -15.65 -62.68
N PHE A 847 7.49 -14.44 -62.89
CA PHE A 847 7.26 -13.63 -64.08
C PHE A 847 8.57 -13.03 -64.59
N GLY A 848 8.97 -13.39 -65.80
CA GLY A 848 10.16 -12.82 -66.43
C GLY A 848 10.59 -13.52 -67.71
N ASP A 849 11.36 -12.82 -68.53
CA ASP A 849 12.00 -13.39 -69.72
C ASP A 849 13.04 -14.48 -69.35
N THR A 850 13.62 -14.43 -68.14
CA THR A 850 14.49 -15.47 -67.58
C THR A 850 13.80 -16.83 -67.51
N VAL A 851 12.52 -16.87 -67.10
CA VAL A 851 11.71 -18.11 -67.03
C VAL A 851 11.48 -18.68 -68.42
N ASN A 852 11.07 -17.82 -69.37
CA ASN A 852 10.86 -18.19 -70.77
C ASN A 852 12.17 -18.69 -71.43
N THR A 853 13.31 -18.10 -71.07
CA THR A 853 14.62 -18.50 -71.60
C THR A 853 15.09 -19.82 -70.98
N ALA A 854 14.85 -20.07 -69.68
CA ALA A 854 15.16 -21.34 -69.03
C ALA A 854 14.37 -22.53 -69.64
N SER A 855 13.06 -22.36 -69.87
CA SER A 855 12.23 -23.36 -70.58
C SER A 855 12.71 -23.63 -72.01
N ARG A 856 13.29 -22.63 -72.68
CA ARG A 856 13.90 -22.80 -74.03
C ARG A 856 15.27 -23.48 -73.96
N MET A 857 16.05 -23.23 -72.92
CA MET A 857 17.30 -23.93 -72.65
C MET A 857 17.08 -25.42 -72.34
N GLU A 858 15.96 -25.76 -71.69
CA GLU A 858 15.51 -27.15 -71.52
C GLU A 858 15.16 -27.73 -72.89
N SER A 859 14.09 -27.24 -73.53
CA SER A 859 13.47 -27.89 -74.69
C SER A 859 14.35 -28.04 -75.93
N ASN A 860 15.42 -27.24 -76.07
CA ASN A 860 16.41 -27.36 -77.15
C ASN A 860 17.60 -28.29 -76.81
N GLY A 861 17.62 -28.90 -75.62
CA GLY A 861 18.72 -29.73 -75.15
C GLY A 861 18.86 -31.06 -75.89
N GLN A 862 19.73 -31.11 -76.90
CA GLN A 862 20.39 -32.34 -77.37
C GLN A 862 21.69 -32.11 -78.19
N GLN A 863 22.75 -32.81 -77.79
CA GLN A 863 23.89 -33.33 -78.60
C GLN A 863 24.80 -32.42 -79.46
N LEU A 864 24.63 -31.09 -79.54
CA LEU A 864 25.59 -30.21 -80.24
C LEU A 864 26.30 -29.21 -79.31
N ARG A 865 27.60 -28.98 -79.57
CA ARG A 865 28.40 -27.88 -79.01
C ARG A 865 28.42 -26.72 -80.01
N GLY A 866 27.97 -25.54 -79.59
CA GLY A 866 28.03 -24.33 -80.41
C GLY A 866 27.06 -23.25 -79.92
N GLU A 867 26.94 -22.18 -80.70
CA GLU A 867 25.90 -21.18 -80.55
C GLU A 867 24.53 -21.77 -80.94
N VAL A 868 23.48 -21.44 -80.20
CA VAL A 868 22.11 -21.91 -80.43
C VAL A 868 21.20 -20.73 -80.76
N ILE A 869 20.40 -20.85 -81.82
CA ILE A 869 19.44 -19.82 -82.21
C ILE A 869 18.18 -19.97 -81.36
N ILE A 870 18.04 -19.14 -80.32
CA ILE A 870 16.83 -19.11 -79.50
C ILE A 870 15.80 -18.19 -80.20
N LYS A 871 14.66 -18.79 -80.58
CA LYS A 871 13.60 -18.16 -81.40
C LYS A 871 13.05 -16.87 -80.75
N GLY A 872 13.42 -15.71 -81.29
CA GLY A 872 13.05 -14.39 -80.78
C GLY A 872 14.08 -13.72 -79.86
N LYS A 873 15.20 -14.39 -79.55
CA LYS A 873 16.38 -13.83 -78.87
C LYS A 873 17.58 -13.66 -79.81
N GLY A 874 17.67 -14.51 -80.85
CA GLY A 874 18.77 -14.50 -81.83
C GLY A 874 19.76 -15.64 -81.57
N VAL A 875 20.99 -15.47 -82.05
CA VAL A 875 22.11 -16.37 -81.77
C VAL A 875 22.55 -16.15 -80.31
N MET A 876 22.63 -17.22 -79.52
CA MET A 876 23.11 -17.18 -78.15
C MET A 876 24.24 -18.20 -77.94
N GLU A 877 25.31 -17.79 -77.26
CA GLU A 877 26.32 -18.73 -76.76
C GLU A 877 25.71 -19.60 -75.65
N THR A 878 25.98 -20.90 -75.66
CA THR A 878 25.41 -21.85 -74.68
C THR A 878 26.49 -22.75 -74.08
N TYR A 879 26.30 -23.11 -72.81
CA TYR A 879 27.27 -23.81 -71.99
C TYR A 879 26.68 -25.12 -71.48
N TRP A 880 27.42 -26.22 -71.63
CA TRP A 880 27.03 -27.55 -71.13
C TRP A 880 27.62 -27.79 -69.74
N LEU A 881 26.79 -28.10 -68.75
CA LEU A 881 27.23 -28.54 -67.42
C LEU A 881 27.74 -29.98 -67.49
N LEU A 882 29.07 -30.15 -67.47
CA LEU A 882 29.71 -31.46 -67.70
C LEU A 882 29.80 -32.31 -66.42
N SER A 883 30.33 -31.73 -65.34
CA SER A 883 30.53 -32.37 -64.04
C SER A 883 30.92 -31.31 -63.01
N ARG A 884 30.92 -31.67 -61.72
CA ARG A 884 31.60 -30.87 -60.69
C ARG A 884 33.09 -31.17 -60.73
N ILE A 885 33.90 -30.13 -60.88
CA ILE A 885 35.37 -30.22 -60.81
C ILE A 885 35.79 -29.99 -59.36
N ASP A 886 36.21 -31.06 -58.70
CA ASP A 886 36.76 -31.04 -57.35
C ASP A 886 38.30 -31.14 -57.46
N GLY A 887 39.02 -30.16 -56.91
CA GLY A 887 40.33 -29.73 -57.45
C GLY A 887 41.54 -30.66 -57.27
N ALA A 888 41.85 -31.46 -58.29
CA ALA A 888 43.18 -32.02 -58.55
C ALA A 888 43.48 -32.04 -60.07
N SER A 889 44.76 -31.97 -60.46
CA SER A 889 45.18 -31.65 -61.83
C SER A 889 44.99 -32.78 -62.85
N SER A 890 44.37 -32.47 -64.00
CA SER A 890 44.71 -33.08 -65.30
C SER A 890 44.17 -32.26 -66.49
N TYR A 891 44.97 -32.15 -67.56
CA TYR A 891 44.51 -31.65 -68.85
C TYR A 891 43.75 -32.74 -69.60
N ILE A 892 42.70 -32.38 -70.35
CA ILE A 892 42.08 -33.22 -71.39
C ILE A 892 42.14 -32.47 -72.73
N PRO A 893 42.55 -33.10 -73.86
CA PRO A 893 42.84 -32.35 -75.08
C PRO A 893 41.61 -31.80 -75.83
N LEU A 894 41.81 -30.67 -76.53
CA LEU A 894 40.90 -30.19 -77.57
C LEU A 894 40.99 -31.09 -78.82
N ALA A 895 40.06 -32.03 -78.95
CA ALA A 895 39.89 -32.80 -80.18
C ALA A 895 39.28 -31.92 -81.29
N LYS A 896 39.97 -31.81 -82.44
CA LYS A 896 39.43 -31.19 -83.66
C LYS A 896 38.43 -32.13 -84.36
N PRO A 897 37.46 -31.60 -85.14
CA PRO A 897 36.41 -32.40 -85.74
C PRO A 897 36.95 -33.37 -86.81
N GLN A 898 36.37 -34.57 -86.88
CA GLN A 898 36.55 -35.49 -88.00
C GLN A 898 35.21 -35.76 -88.68
N THR A 899 35.21 -35.64 -90.00
CA THR A 899 34.06 -35.90 -90.88
C THR A 899 33.79 -37.40 -91.02
N ALA A 900 32.52 -37.76 -91.19
CA ALA A 900 32.03 -39.14 -91.11
C ALA A 900 32.67 -40.14 -92.10
N LYS A 901 32.82 -41.40 -91.66
CA LYS A 901 31.98 -42.52 -92.15
C LYS A 901 32.12 -43.85 -91.36
N HIS A 902 31.00 -44.59 -91.33
CA HIS A 902 30.79 -46.03 -90.99
C HIS A 902 30.89 -46.57 -89.53
N LEU A 903 29.67 -46.78 -88.95
CA LEU A 903 29.17 -47.88 -88.10
C LEU A 903 29.62 -48.11 -86.63
N SER A 904 28.60 -48.06 -85.73
CA SER A 904 28.34 -49.00 -84.59
C SER A 904 28.95 -48.70 -83.17
N PRO A 905 28.38 -49.23 -82.04
CA PRO A 905 28.14 -48.48 -80.76
C PRO A 905 28.70 -49.13 -79.43
N PRO A 906 28.29 -48.83 -78.15
CA PRO A 906 28.08 -47.57 -77.37
C PRO A 906 28.58 -47.50 -75.85
N LEU A 907 28.75 -46.26 -75.26
CA LEU A 907 28.71 -45.82 -73.80
C LEU A 907 29.82 -46.28 -72.77
N ASN A 908 29.99 -45.84 -71.48
CA ASN A 908 29.24 -44.98 -70.49
C ASN A 908 30.11 -44.03 -69.55
N SER A 909 29.94 -43.97 -68.19
CA SER A 909 30.32 -42.80 -67.29
C SER A 909 30.50 -43.06 -65.74
N GLN A 910 31.18 -42.16 -64.96
CA GLN A 910 30.86 -41.60 -63.57
C GLN A 910 32.03 -41.00 -62.65
N TYR A 911 31.79 -39.79 -62.05
CA TYR A 911 32.07 -39.18 -60.68
C TYR A 911 33.45 -39.03 -59.92
N LEU A 912 33.71 -38.30 -58.77
CA LEU A 912 33.33 -36.98 -58.07
C LEU A 912 34.14 -36.68 -56.71
N LYS A 913 34.33 -35.40 -56.24
CA LYS A 913 34.66 -34.86 -54.83
C LYS A 913 36.07 -35.05 -54.14
N THR A 914 36.69 -34.23 -53.23
CA THR A 914 36.70 -32.83 -52.57
C THR A 914 38.05 -32.62 -51.75
N PRO A 915 38.35 -31.67 -50.79
CA PRO A 915 38.10 -30.20 -50.50
C PRO A 915 39.32 -29.33 -49.94
N ASN A 916 39.09 -28.05 -49.53
CA ASN A 916 39.79 -27.17 -48.51
C ASN A 916 41.07 -26.30 -48.78
N SER A 917 41.27 -25.24 -47.95
CA SER A 917 42.04 -23.96 -48.17
C SER A 917 43.37 -23.75 -47.37
N PRO A 918 44.22 -22.71 -47.65
CA PRO A 918 44.26 -21.50 -46.74
C PRO A 918 44.86 -20.13 -47.26
N LYS A 919 44.43 -18.98 -46.66
CA LYS A 919 45.22 -17.76 -46.21
C LYS A 919 46.00 -16.85 -47.24
N ILE A 920 46.38 -15.56 -47.01
CA ILE A 920 45.93 -14.39 -46.18
C ILE A 920 46.67 -13.07 -46.64
N ASN A 921 46.34 -11.89 -46.06
CA ASN A 921 47.02 -10.55 -46.16
C ASN A 921 46.76 -9.68 -47.42
N HIS A 922 46.84 -8.34 -47.40
CA HIS A 922 47.42 -7.39 -46.41
C HIS A 922 46.49 -6.21 -46.05
N SER A 923 46.83 -5.45 -45.00
CA SER A 923 46.26 -4.12 -44.69
C SER A 923 47.34 -3.16 -44.14
N THR A 924 47.08 -1.85 -44.10
CA THR A 924 47.89 -0.88 -43.31
C THR A 924 47.17 0.48 -43.14
N GLN A 925 47.15 1.00 -41.90
CA GLN A 925 47.01 2.43 -41.51
C GLN A 925 45.70 3.20 -41.85
N LYS A 926 45.24 4.21 -41.09
CA LYS A 926 45.33 4.55 -39.64
C LYS A 926 44.37 5.74 -39.35
N SER A 927 43.79 5.83 -38.13
CA SER A 927 43.12 7.05 -37.56
C SER A 927 41.81 7.54 -38.25
N SER A 928 40.89 8.31 -37.66
CA SER A 928 40.54 8.58 -36.24
C SER A 928 39.21 9.38 -36.07
N ILE A 929 38.42 9.04 -35.03
CA ILE A 929 37.55 9.95 -34.21
C ILE A 929 36.12 10.38 -34.69
N LYS A 930 35.16 10.25 -33.74
CA LYS A 930 33.82 10.90 -33.54
C LYS A 930 32.52 10.38 -34.21
N ASN A 931 31.66 9.82 -33.35
CA ASN A 931 30.20 10.06 -33.09
C ASN A 931 29.26 10.35 -34.29
N SER A 932 28.06 9.77 -34.42
CA SER A 932 27.02 9.61 -33.38
C SER A 932 25.79 8.74 -33.79
N ASN A 933 24.88 8.48 -32.83
CA ASN A 933 23.42 8.23 -32.95
C ASN A 933 22.81 7.00 -33.69
N ASN A 934 22.35 6.04 -32.87
CA ASN A 934 21.10 5.24 -32.90
C ASN A 934 20.14 5.17 -34.14
N LYS A 935 19.78 3.90 -34.45
CA LYS A 935 18.44 3.33 -34.79
C LYS A 935 17.67 3.70 -36.09
N LEU A 936 17.77 2.77 -37.06
CA LEU A 936 16.67 1.94 -37.64
C LEU A 936 15.21 2.43 -37.69
N SER A 937 14.62 2.48 -38.91
CA SER A 937 13.32 1.85 -39.28
C SER A 937 13.01 1.95 -40.79
N ASP A 938 12.49 0.88 -41.42
CA ASP A 938 12.13 0.78 -42.85
C ASP A 938 10.62 0.99 -43.17
N ASN A 939 10.25 1.16 -44.46
CA ASN A 939 9.23 0.33 -45.18
C ASN A 939 8.75 0.80 -46.59
N SER A 940 8.22 -0.15 -47.38
CA SER A 940 7.20 -0.01 -48.49
C SER A 940 7.66 0.61 -49.84
N MET A 941 7.03 0.48 -51.03
CA MET A 941 5.86 -0.21 -51.65
C MET A 941 6.25 -0.60 -53.13
N TYR A 942 5.54 -1.32 -54.04
CA TYR A 942 4.29 -2.14 -54.12
C TYR A 942 4.48 -3.24 -55.21
N GLY A 943 3.62 -4.27 -55.43
CA GLY A 943 2.30 -4.24 -56.11
C GLY A 943 2.43 -4.19 -57.66
N GLN A 944 1.70 -4.92 -58.53
CA GLN A 944 0.41 -5.64 -58.44
C GLN A 944 0.14 -6.51 -59.72
N PHE A 945 -0.99 -7.25 -59.77
CA PHE A 945 -1.70 -7.90 -60.92
C PHE A 945 -1.58 -9.42 -61.20
N LEU A 946 -2.72 -9.98 -61.65
CA LEU A 946 -2.97 -11.38 -62.04
C LEU A 946 -3.48 -11.43 -63.50
N ALA A 947 -3.49 -12.62 -64.15
CA ALA A 947 -4.74 -13.30 -64.57
C ALA A 947 -4.52 -14.49 -65.54
N SER A 948 -5.30 -15.56 -65.35
CA SER A 948 -5.77 -16.56 -66.37
C SER A 948 -4.74 -17.41 -67.15
N ASN A 949 -5.02 -18.66 -67.57
CA ASN A 949 -6.13 -19.60 -67.30
C ASN A 949 -5.71 -21.03 -67.69
N VAL A 950 -6.49 -22.03 -67.22
CA VAL A 950 -6.36 -23.49 -67.43
C VAL A 950 -5.24 -24.13 -66.59
#